data_AF-A0A094FL04-F1
#
_entry.id   AF-A0A094FL04-F1
#
_cell.length_a   1.000
_cell.length_b   1.000
_cell.length_c   1.000
_cell.angle_alpha   90.00
_cell.angle_beta   90.00
_cell.angle_gamma   90.00
#
_symmetry.space_group_name_H-M   'P 1'
#
loop_
_entity.id
_entity.type
_entity.pdbx_description
1 polymer ?
#
loop_
_entity_poly.entity_id
_entity_poly.type
_entity_poly.pdbx_seq_one_letter_code
_entity_poly.pdbx_strand_id
1 'polypeptide(L)'
;MSALLVAICILVVARVVSGVLYGGTEALVSELARTFSTPHFQSSIELNEQLCNESSPEGSVYSDSTLAEADIDYLYSDPDNFTSATSSSKNYRAQNLSLWLRRGLFLAPVVTVFILLAVRPRPFPYGHMSSTLPFALLDIWGRPDPQNLCQASSAREFTPFPFPDLISPELWELPNGKSVGWMPRLNESIRQTNMELPSWLPQEQIPGFDRWYHHERSEDRHPKPHHKPHHKHHHGDVSYDPSTDPLRISNLDGDILASITEALKENKVSIKHVVLVSLESTRKDVFPLKKGSHLHDIIMKSHGSKESAAEANSQLAKLTENAELLTGEGSGFDVEKNLPGNQTWRALSKEKGGLNVIGAFTGSTSTLKCILGSHCGVQPLPVDFTVEARDAIYQPCLPTILGLFNRNKQSDAKNGQSSTHNEDFKSMPWNSVYVQSITDLYDHQDELNGRIGFSQSITKHTLVDPTSNHYPPTEPESNYFGLPETQLKPYLLDVLRSAKEKNERLFLSHLTSSTHHPWNTPEASGENIDFLQKSKWRSEHPLNRYLNTVKYGDRWIGEVMDMLDELSMADETLVVMVGDHGYTFEEESNMHSTFENGHISNIQVPLLFYHPSLPRIQLGINATSLSILPTILDLLVASSSLNTQDLDIASNLMHQYEGQSLIRPFVAQKHGRQQWNVAVLNAGGAFLSVSSAAVPFRLVLPICRSGVYRFTDTKQDPKEASAIEEISISALAKKLREEFRYEAAQWVIEAEEVGKWWVLEQRLRWGYDGASLQDDRNPEDMYGMGKTTDRHWWET
;
A
#
# COMPACT_ATOMS: atom_id res chain seq x y z
N MET A 1 22.33 -19.74 -33.36
CA MET A 1 22.63 -21.19 -33.30
C MET A 1 23.43 -21.61 -32.07
N SER A 2 24.20 -20.74 -31.42
CA SER A 2 25.07 -21.06 -30.27
C SER A 2 24.34 -21.21 -28.92
N ALA A 3 23.27 -20.44 -28.64
CA ALA A 3 22.55 -20.50 -27.36
C ALA A 3 21.74 -21.79 -27.16
N LEU A 4 21.13 -22.31 -28.23
CA LEU A 4 20.33 -23.55 -28.19
C LEU A 4 21.21 -24.78 -27.89
N LEU A 5 22.41 -24.84 -28.47
CA LEU A 5 23.39 -25.89 -28.21
C LEU A 5 23.88 -25.85 -26.76
N VAL A 6 24.11 -24.66 -26.21
CA VAL A 6 24.47 -24.49 -24.79
C VAL A 6 23.33 -24.93 -23.87
N ALA A 7 22.08 -24.55 -24.17
CA ALA A 7 20.90 -24.98 -23.41
C ALA A 7 20.71 -26.50 -23.44
N ILE A 8 20.90 -27.14 -24.61
CA ILE A 8 20.82 -28.59 -24.76
C ILE A 8 21.96 -29.27 -23.98
N CYS A 9 23.18 -28.75 -24.05
CA CYS A 9 24.31 -29.26 -23.26
C CYS A 9 24.03 -29.14 -21.75
N ILE A 10 23.51 -28.01 -21.27
CA ILE A 10 23.14 -27.82 -19.86
C ILE A 10 22.05 -28.82 -19.46
N LEU A 11 21.02 -29.02 -20.28
CA LEU A 11 19.95 -30.00 -20.01
C LEU A 11 20.47 -31.44 -19.98
N VAL A 12 21.35 -31.81 -20.91
CA VAL A 12 21.94 -33.16 -20.96
C VAL A 12 22.85 -33.39 -19.75
N VAL A 13 23.72 -32.43 -19.43
CA VAL A 13 24.58 -32.50 -18.25
C VAL A 13 23.74 -32.55 -16.98
N ALA A 14 22.71 -31.71 -16.84
CA ALA A 14 21.81 -31.71 -15.70
C ALA A 14 21.07 -33.05 -15.56
N ARG A 15 20.63 -33.67 -16.67
CA ARG A 15 19.91 -34.96 -16.65
C ARG A 15 20.83 -36.14 -16.33
N VAL A 16 22.06 -36.12 -16.82
CA VAL A 16 23.08 -37.14 -16.51
C VAL A 16 23.54 -37.02 -15.06
N VAL A 17 23.83 -35.79 -14.60
CA VAL A 17 24.22 -35.51 -13.22
C VAL A 17 23.08 -35.81 -12.26
N SER A 18 21.84 -35.47 -12.62
CA SER A 18 20.61 -35.85 -11.90
C SER A 18 20.50 -37.36 -11.76
N GLY A 19 20.62 -38.14 -12.84
CA GLY A 19 20.51 -39.60 -12.78
C GLY A 19 21.59 -40.25 -11.93
N VAL A 20 22.83 -39.74 -12.01
CA VAL A 20 23.96 -40.23 -11.20
C VAL A 20 23.80 -39.84 -9.73
N LEU A 21 23.35 -38.61 -9.44
CA LEU A 21 23.07 -38.15 -8.08
C LEU A 21 21.90 -38.91 -7.47
N TYR A 22 20.81 -39.11 -8.22
CA TYR A 22 19.61 -39.80 -7.75
C TYR A 22 19.91 -41.27 -7.46
N GLY A 23 20.60 -41.97 -8.37
CA GLY A 23 21.04 -43.35 -8.14
C GLY A 23 22.08 -43.45 -7.03
N GLY A 24 22.94 -42.44 -6.86
CA GLY A 24 23.88 -42.33 -5.75
C GLY A 24 23.19 -42.14 -4.40
N THR A 25 22.18 -41.27 -4.32
CA THR A 25 21.38 -41.05 -3.11
C THR A 25 20.46 -42.23 -2.80
N GLU A 26 19.88 -42.89 -3.80
CA GLU A 26 19.05 -44.08 -3.60
C GLU A 26 19.88 -45.24 -3.05
N ALA A 27 21.09 -45.45 -3.60
CA ALA A 27 22.05 -46.42 -3.06
C ALA A 27 22.49 -46.06 -1.63
N LEU A 28 22.74 -44.77 -1.35
CA LEU A 28 23.18 -44.29 -0.03
C LEU A 28 22.07 -44.39 1.03
N VAL A 29 20.81 -44.09 0.67
CA VAL A 29 19.62 -44.24 1.53
C VAL A 29 19.28 -45.72 1.73
N SER A 30 19.37 -46.55 0.69
CA SER A 30 19.20 -48.00 0.79
C SER A 30 20.26 -48.66 1.68
N GLU A 31 21.51 -48.19 1.63
CA GLU A 31 22.59 -48.69 2.48
C GLU A 31 22.43 -48.20 3.93
N LEU A 32 21.96 -46.96 4.14
CA LEU A 32 21.57 -46.41 5.46
C LEU A 32 20.44 -47.20 6.11
N ALA A 33 19.36 -47.50 5.37
CA ALA A 33 18.25 -48.32 5.85
C ALA A 33 18.72 -49.73 6.26
N ARG A 34 19.72 -50.27 5.56
CA ARG A 34 20.35 -51.56 5.88
C ARG A 34 21.27 -51.51 7.11
N THR A 35 21.89 -50.37 7.39
CA THR A 35 22.83 -50.21 8.51
C THR A 35 22.10 -49.98 9.85
N PHE A 36 20.85 -49.51 9.82
CA PHE A 36 20.01 -49.29 11.01
C PHE A 36 18.89 -50.32 11.22
N SER A 37 18.78 -51.34 10.38
CA SER A 37 17.83 -52.45 10.57
C SER A 37 18.52 -53.64 11.25
N THR A 38 18.46 -53.72 12.58
CA THR A 38 18.67 -54.98 13.33
C THR A 38 17.35 -55.45 13.97
N PRO A 39 17.05 -56.76 13.96
CA PRO A 39 15.79 -57.29 14.46
C PRO A 39 15.86 -57.48 15.99
N HIS A 40 15.14 -56.66 16.75
CA HIS A 40 14.86 -56.95 18.15
C HIS A 40 13.59 -56.22 18.61
N PHE A 41 12.42 -56.58 18.06
CA PHE A 41 11.13 -56.24 18.67
C PHE A 41 10.00 -57.12 18.08
N GLN A 42 10.04 -58.42 18.37
CA GLN A 42 8.90 -59.32 18.15
C GLN A 42 8.97 -60.52 19.10
N SER A 43 8.85 -60.27 20.40
CA SER A 43 8.46 -61.27 21.41
C SER A 43 7.97 -60.57 22.69
N SER A 44 6.84 -59.88 22.60
CA SER A 44 6.02 -59.48 23.75
C SER A 44 4.58 -59.26 23.31
N ILE A 45 4.03 -60.27 22.64
CA ILE A 45 2.61 -60.60 22.73
C ILE A 45 2.56 -61.83 23.64
N GLU A 46 1.62 -61.86 24.58
CA GLU A 46 1.44 -62.86 25.65
C GLU A 46 2.15 -62.59 26.99
N LEU A 47 1.83 -61.47 27.63
CA LEU A 47 1.45 -61.49 29.06
C LEU A 47 0.78 -60.16 29.43
N ASN A 48 -0.41 -60.25 30.02
CA ASN A 48 -1.22 -59.18 30.62
C ASN A 48 -2.21 -58.42 29.72
N GLU A 49 -3.00 -59.15 28.93
CA GLU A 49 -4.45 -58.92 28.89
C GLU A 49 -5.11 -59.74 30.00
N GLN A 50 -5.14 -59.20 31.21
CA GLN A 50 -6.07 -59.53 32.31
C GLN A 50 -5.47 -58.94 33.58
N LEU A 51 -5.89 -57.73 33.93
CA LEU A 51 -6.17 -57.28 35.31
C LEU A 51 -6.69 -55.84 35.21
N CYS A 52 -7.89 -55.72 34.63
CA CYS A 52 -8.82 -54.70 35.08
C CYS A 52 -9.32 -55.13 36.45
N ASN A 53 -8.97 -54.39 37.51
CA ASN A 53 -9.96 -53.87 38.44
C ASN A 53 -9.33 -52.92 39.48
N GLU A 54 -10.08 -51.84 39.70
CA GLU A 54 -10.16 -51.02 40.93
C GLU A 54 -9.14 -49.88 41.15
N SER A 55 -9.61 -48.69 40.76
CA SER A 55 -9.84 -47.49 41.59
C SER A 55 -8.80 -47.06 42.63
N SER A 56 -8.19 -45.89 42.36
CA SER A 56 -8.06 -44.65 43.17
C SER A 56 -7.98 -44.69 44.72
N PRO A 57 -7.51 -43.61 45.38
CA PRO A 57 -6.29 -42.82 45.19
C PRO A 57 -5.58 -42.55 46.56
N GLU A 58 -4.66 -41.58 46.56
CA GLU A 58 -4.17 -40.77 47.71
C GLU A 58 -2.78 -41.10 48.31
N GLY A 59 -2.04 -40.01 48.56
CA GLY A 59 -1.24 -39.88 49.78
C GLY A 59 0.26 -39.67 49.59
N SER A 60 0.64 -38.44 49.26
CA SER A 60 1.78 -37.67 49.81
C SER A 60 2.86 -38.38 50.67
N VAL A 61 4.14 -38.04 50.44
CA VAL A 61 4.99 -37.23 51.34
C VAL A 61 6.48 -37.36 50.96
N TYR A 62 7.08 -36.19 50.74
CA TYR A 62 8.46 -35.70 50.94
C TYR A 62 9.64 -36.61 51.34
N SER A 63 10.79 -36.16 50.81
CA SER A 63 12.15 -36.08 51.41
C SER A 63 12.95 -37.38 51.53
N ASP A 64 14.28 -37.40 51.51
CA ASP A 64 15.38 -36.53 51.10
C ASP A 64 16.66 -37.35 51.41
N SER A 65 17.74 -37.15 50.64
CA SER A 65 19.15 -37.40 51.02
C SER A 65 19.57 -38.87 51.30
N THR A 66 20.83 -39.34 51.22
CA THR A 66 22.15 -38.89 50.74
C THR A 66 23.14 -40.08 50.98
N LEU A 67 24.36 -39.97 50.41
CA LEU A 67 25.63 -40.64 50.80
C LEU A 67 25.80 -42.14 50.47
N ALA A 68 27.00 -42.72 50.29
CA ALA A 68 28.32 -42.37 49.75
C ALA A 68 29.22 -43.62 49.94
N GLU A 69 30.07 -43.89 48.95
CA GLU A 69 31.43 -44.50 49.00
C GLU A 69 31.75 -45.95 49.47
N ALA A 70 32.85 -46.42 48.84
CA ALA A 70 33.84 -47.47 49.20
C ALA A 70 33.47 -48.95 48.94
N ASP A 71 34.34 -49.88 48.53
CA ASP A 71 35.76 -49.88 48.13
C ASP A 71 36.14 -51.26 47.48
N ILE A 72 37.11 -51.23 46.55
CA ILE A 72 38.35 -52.07 46.37
C ILE A 72 38.33 -53.62 46.17
N ASP A 73 38.88 -54.00 44.99
CA ASP A 73 39.80 -55.09 44.53
C ASP A 73 39.99 -56.44 45.28
N TYR A 74 40.15 -57.56 44.53
CA TYR A 74 41.47 -58.13 44.11
C TYR A 74 41.47 -59.58 43.48
N LEU A 75 42.46 -59.82 42.58
CA LEU A 75 43.27 -61.03 42.21
C LEU A 75 42.65 -62.20 41.38
N TYR A 76 43.10 -62.47 40.11
CA TYR A 76 44.27 -63.27 39.58
C TYR A 76 44.04 -64.81 39.59
N SER A 77 44.32 -65.68 38.59
CA SER A 77 45.47 -65.96 37.68
C SER A 77 45.02 -67.09 36.68
N ASP A 78 45.25 -67.09 35.35
CA ASP A 78 46.42 -67.51 34.52
C ASP A 78 46.53 -69.05 34.22
N PRO A 79 47.38 -69.56 33.29
CA PRO A 79 47.28 -69.75 31.82
C PRO A 79 47.28 -71.25 31.37
N ASP A 80 46.95 -71.67 30.13
CA ASP A 80 47.83 -71.80 28.95
C ASP A 80 47.01 -72.37 27.75
N ASN A 81 47.17 -71.86 26.52
CA ASN A 81 47.75 -72.62 25.40
C ASN A 81 47.91 -71.77 24.12
N PHE A 82 49.04 -71.98 23.47
CA PHE A 82 49.60 -71.24 22.35
C PHE A 82 49.15 -71.82 20.99
N THR A 83 49.23 -70.98 19.94
CA THR A 83 49.26 -71.31 18.50
C THR A 83 47.96 -71.58 17.72
N SER A 84 47.30 -70.51 17.27
CA SER A 84 46.69 -70.45 15.92
C SER A 84 46.67 -69.02 15.35
N ALA A 85 47.76 -68.27 15.55
CA ALA A 85 47.99 -67.01 14.84
C ALA A 85 48.80 -67.30 13.57
N THR A 86 48.16 -67.32 12.39
CA THR A 86 48.80 -66.97 11.08
C THR A 86 47.85 -66.88 9.87
N SER A 87 46.51 -66.83 10.04
CA SER A 87 45.60 -66.54 8.89
C SER A 87 44.64 -65.35 9.08
N SER A 88 44.56 -64.73 10.27
CA SER A 88 43.55 -63.69 10.55
C SER A 88 44.01 -62.23 10.33
N SER A 89 45.32 -61.94 10.23
CA SER A 89 45.79 -60.53 10.22
C SER A 89 45.68 -59.82 8.85
N LYS A 90 45.44 -60.54 7.74
CA LYS A 90 45.19 -59.92 6.43
C LYS A 90 43.75 -59.46 6.23
N ASN A 91 42.77 -60.04 6.94
CA ASN A 91 41.36 -59.65 6.83
C ASN A 91 41.00 -58.43 7.68
N TYR A 92 41.68 -58.21 8.82
CA TYR A 92 41.43 -57.04 9.67
C TYR A 92 41.89 -55.71 9.07
N ARG A 93 42.98 -55.71 8.29
CA ARG A 93 43.51 -54.48 7.66
C ARG A 93 42.68 -54.04 6.45
N ALA A 94 42.12 -54.99 5.70
CA ALA A 94 41.21 -54.73 4.58
C ALA A 94 39.81 -54.27 5.05
N GLN A 95 39.30 -54.80 6.17
CA GLN A 95 38.03 -54.36 6.77
C GLN A 95 38.11 -52.96 7.36
N ASN A 96 39.22 -52.58 8.02
CA ASN A 96 39.38 -51.22 8.55
C ASN A 96 39.58 -50.16 7.44
N LEU A 97 40.30 -50.48 6.36
CA LEU A 97 40.40 -49.57 5.21
C LEU A 97 39.03 -49.35 4.54
N SER A 98 38.23 -50.41 4.42
CA SER A 98 36.85 -50.38 3.91
C SER A 98 35.91 -49.53 4.79
N LEU A 99 36.04 -49.60 6.11
CA LEU A 99 35.27 -48.79 7.06
C LEU A 99 35.67 -47.30 7.01
N TRP A 100 36.96 -46.99 6.90
CA TRP A 100 37.45 -45.61 6.74
C TRP A 100 37.08 -45.02 5.37
N LEU A 101 37.14 -45.81 4.30
CA LEU A 101 36.64 -45.40 2.98
C LEU A 101 35.12 -45.16 3.01
N ARG A 102 34.33 -46.03 3.65
CA ARG A 102 32.88 -45.86 3.80
C ARG A 102 32.52 -44.64 4.66
N ARG A 103 33.26 -44.36 5.74
CA ARG A 103 33.10 -43.15 6.55
C ARG A 103 33.53 -41.88 5.81
N GLY A 104 34.59 -41.95 5.02
CA GLY A 104 35.05 -40.86 4.15
C GLY A 104 34.06 -40.54 3.03
N LEU A 105 33.46 -41.56 2.41
CA LEU A 105 32.39 -41.44 1.42
C LEU A 105 31.09 -40.87 2.01
N PHE A 106 30.84 -41.07 3.31
CA PHE A 106 29.70 -40.49 4.03
C PHE A 106 29.95 -39.03 4.45
N LEU A 107 31.18 -38.69 4.85
CA LEU A 107 31.54 -37.32 5.23
C LEU A 107 31.76 -36.41 4.01
N ALA A 108 32.17 -36.94 2.86
CA ALA A 108 32.45 -36.13 1.67
C ALA A 108 31.24 -35.31 1.18
N PRO A 109 30.00 -35.86 1.05
CA PRO A 109 28.82 -35.07 0.72
C PRO A 109 28.50 -34.03 1.79
N VAL A 110 28.61 -34.37 3.07
CA VAL A 110 28.34 -33.45 4.19
C VAL A 110 29.34 -32.29 4.18
N VAL A 111 30.63 -32.58 4.07
CA VAL A 111 31.70 -31.58 3.96
C VAL A 111 31.54 -30.75 2.68
N THR A 112 31.14 -31.36 1.57
CA THR A 112 30.85 -30.64 0.32
C THR A 112 29.66 -29.70 0.49
N VAL A 113 28.57 -30.13 1.15
CA VAL A 113 27.42 -29.27 1.48
C VAL A 113 27.85 -28.13 2.40
N PHE A 114 28.70 -28.37 3.41
CA PHE A 114 29.25 -27.32 4.27
C PHE A 114 30.15 -26.32 3.52
N ILE A 115 31.03 -26.81 2.64
CA ILE A 115 31.87 -25.95 1.79
C ILE A 115 31.00 -25.15 0.84
N LEU A 116 30.00 -25.78 0.19
CA LEU A 116 29.05 -25.09 -0.67
C LEU A 116 28.24 -24.06 0.11
N LEU A 117 27.82 -24.33 1.35
CA LEU A 117 27.13 -23.35 2.21
C LEU A 117 28.00 -22.16 2.61
N ALA A 118 29.31 -22.37 2.74
CA ALA A 118 30.29 -21.33 3.07
C ALA A 118 30.68 -20.48 1.85
N VAL A 119 30.73 -21.08 0.66
CA VAL A 119 31.13 -20.42 -0.60
C VAL A 119 29.92 -19.95 -1.42
N ARG A 120 28.70 -20.40 -1.06
CA ARG A 120 27.45 -20.03 -1.73
C ARG A 120 27.26 -18.50 -1.66
N PRO A 121 27.11 -17.83 -2.81
CA PRO A 121 26.69 -16.44 -2.81
C PRO A 121 25.23 -16.37 -2.34
N ARG A 122 25.04 -15.90 -1.10
CA ARG A 122 23.73 -15.60 -0.50
C ARG A 122 23.08 -14.29 -1.01
N PRO A 123 23.83 -13.21 -1.32
CA PRO A 123 23.19 -11.97 -1.76
C PRO A 123 22.66 -12.06 -3.20
N PHE A 124 21.71 -11.16 -3.50
CA PHE A 124 21.22 -10.93 -4.86
C PHE A 124 22.38 -10.60 -5.82
N PRO A 125 22.37 -11.08 -7.08
CA PRO A 125 21.32 -11.86 -7.75
C PRO A 125 21.44 -13.39 -7.62
N TYR A 126 22.48 -13.91 -6.96
CA TYR A 126 22.84 -15.33 -7.04
C TYR A 126 22.20 -16.21 -5.95
N GLY A 127 21.61 -15.61 -4.92
CA GLY A 127 20.96 -16.33 -3.81
C GLY A 127 19.86 -17.30 -4.27
N HIS A 128 19.01 -16.87 -5.21
CA HIS A 128 17.93 -17.69 -5.76
C HIS A 128 18.43 -18.79 -6.70
N MET A 129 19.44 -18.50 -7.52
CA MET A 129 20.03 -19.48 -8.46
C MET A 129 20.83 -20.59 -7.77
N SER A 130 21.18 -20.39 -6.50
CA SER A 130 21.94 -21.34 -5.68
C SER A 130 21.08 -22.05 -4.63
N SER A 131 19.76 -21.80 -4.59
CA SER A 131 18.85 -22.44 -3.64
C SER A 131 18.46 -23.84 -4.11
N THR A 132 18.65 -24.84 -3.25
CA THR A 132 18.15 -26.21 -3.43
C THR A 132 17.47 -26.66 -2.13
N LEU A 133 16.59 -27.67 -2.18
CA LEU A 133 15.79 -28.13 -1.03
C LEU A 133 16.62 -28.30 0.28
N PRO A 134 17.83 -28.90 0.26
CA PRO A 134 18.67 -29.01 1.46
C PRO A 134 19.15 -27.68 2.01
N PHE A 135 19.41 -26.68 1.16
CA PHE A 135 19.83 -25.36 1.59
C PHE A 135 18.66 -24.55 2.14
N ALA A 136 17.48 -24.62 1.50
CA ALA A 136 16.28 -23.97 1.99
C ALA A 136 15.85 -24.51 3.38
N LEU A 137 15.95 -25.82 3.60
CA LEU A 137 15.66 -26.45 4.90
C LEU A 137 16.67 -26.06 5.99
N LEU A 138 17.93 -25.81 5.63
CA LEU A 138 18.96 -25.34 6.57
C LEU A 138 18.86 -23.82 6.84
N ASP A 139 18.40 -23.04 5.86
CA ASP A 139 18.12 -21.61 6.01
C ASP A 139 16.98 -21.37 7.04
N ILE A 140 16.07 -22.34 7.26
CA ILE A 140 15.07 -22.33 8.36
C ILE A 140 15.74 -22.27 9.74
N TRP A 141 16.94 -22.84 9.89
CA TRP A 141 17.73 -22.80 11.12
C TRP A 141 18.82 -21.70 11.12
N GLY A 142 18.99 -21.00 9.99
CA GLY A 142 19.85 -19.83 9.87
C GLY A 142 19.24 -18.61 10.55
N ARG A 143 20.09 -17.67 11.00
CA ARG A 143 19.58 -16.37 11.45
C ARG A 143 18.99 -15.64 10.23
N PRO A 144 17.75 -15.09 10.32
CA PRO A 144 17.20 -14.25 9.25
C PRO A 144 18.14 -13.07 9.00
N ASP A 145 18.22 -12.62 7.75
CA ASP A 145 18.96 -11.41 7.39
C ASP A 145 18.40 -10.24 8.21
N PRO A 146 19.19 -9.60 9.09
CA PRO A 146 18.72 -8.49 9.92
C PRO A 146 18.24 -7.28 9.10
N GLN A 147 18.56 -7.21 7.81
CA GLN A 147 18.04 -6.18 6.90
C GLN A 147 16.65 -6.49 6.35
N ASN A 148 16.14 -7.71 6.52
CA ASN A 148 14.86 -8.12 5.99
C ASN A 148 13.71 -7.83 6.98
N LEU A 149 12.83 -6.90 6.59
CA LEU A 149 11.68 -6.42 7.36
C LEU A 149 10.39 -7.22 7.09
N CYS A 150 10.50 -8.43 6.52
CA CYS A 150 9.38 -9.37 6.27
C CYS A 150 8.53 -9.65 7.51
N GLN A 151 9.17 -9.77 8.67
CA GLN A 151 8.55 -10.18 9.92
C GLN A 151 8.61 -9.04 10.92
N ALA A 152 7.55 -8.87 11.71
CA ALA A 152 7.49 -7.80 12.71
C ALA A 152 8.60 -7.90 13.77
N SER A 153 9.07 -9.12 14.08
CA SER A 153 10.14 -9.37 15.05
C SER A 153 11.56 -9.08 14.56
N SER A 154 11.75 -8.75 13.28
CA SER A 154 13.08 -8.53 12.67
C SER A 154 13.79 -7.26 13.15
N ALA A 155 13.16 -6.44 13.99
CA ALA A 155 13.56 -5.07 14.32
C ALA A 155 14.77 -4.89 15.28
N ARG A 156 15.76 -5.80 15.31
CA ARG A 156 16.71 -5.83 16.44
C ARG A 156 17.98 -4.97 16.34
N GLU A 157 18.31 -4.35 15.20
CA GLU A 157 19.51 -3.50 15.07
C GLU A 157 19.33 -2.38 14.01
N PHE A 158 18.56 -1.32 14.31
CA PHE A 158 18.48 -0.12 13.46
C PHE A 158 19.20 1.08 14.07
N THR A 159 19.73 1.96 13.22
CA THR A 159 20.15 3.31 13.63
C THR A 159 18.98 3.95 14.39
N PRO A 160 19.22 4.58 15.57
CA PRO A 160 18.17 5.29 16.28
C PRO A 160 17.51 6.32 15.37
N PHE A 161 16.21 6.14 15.11
CA PHE A 161 15.38 7.10 14.37
C PHE A 161 14.29 7.62 15.31
N PRO A 162 13.95 8.93 15.26
CA PRO A 162 14.50 9.99 14.40
C PRO A 162 15.97 10.32 14.66
N PHE A 163 16.64 10.90 13.65
CA PHE A 163 18.04 11.30 13.77
C PHE A 163 18.23 12.24 14.97
N PRO A 164 19.23 12.00 15.85
CA PRO A 164 19.43 12.80 17.07
C PRO A 164 19.47 14.31 16.84
N ASP A 165 20.10 14.75 15.74
CA ASP A 165 20.23 16.15 15.40
C ASP A 165 18.90 16.81 15.00
N LEU A 166 17.91 16.02 14.56
CA LEU A 166 16.58 16.51 14.18
C LEU A 166 15.63 16.67 15.36
N ILE A 167 15.94 16.09 16.53
CA ILE A 167 15.06 16.08 17.71
C ILE A 167 15.61 16.83 18.91
N SER A 168 16.65 17.65 18.69
CA SER A 168 17.15 18.56 19.71
C SER A 168 15.99 19.40 20.28
N PRO A 169 15.90 19.58 21.61
CA PRO A 169 14.87 20.43 22.23
C PRO A 169 14.82 21.87 21.69
N GLU A 170 15.92 22.34 21.09
CA GLU A 170 16.00 23.65 20.43
C GLU A 170 15.14 23.75 19.15
N LEU A 171 14.79 22.60 18.55
CA LEU A 171 13.98 22.50 17.34
C LEU A 171 12.50 22.22 17.63
N TRP A 172 12.14 22.05 18.90
CA TRP A 172 10.77 21.77 19.33
C TRP A 172 9.83 22.94 19.05
N GLU A 173 8.63 22.60 18.60
CA GLU A 173 7.53 23.54 18.39
C GLU A 173 6.53 23.34 19.52
N LEU A 174 6.43 24.30 20.44
CA LEU A 174 5.52 24.18 21.57
C LEU A 174 4.06 24.29 21.10
N PRO A 175 3.12 23.58 21.76
CA PRO A 175 1.69 23.75 21.49
C PRO A 175 1.27 25.22 21.64
N ASN A 176 0.47 25.72 20.69
CA ASN A 176 -0.04 27.09 20.71
C ASN A 176 -1.44 27.14 20.09
N GLY A 177 -2.44 27.56 20.87
CA GLY A 177 -3.84 27.56 20.44
C GLY A 177 -4.31 26.16 20.05
N LYS A 178 -4.68 25.96 18.78
CA LYS A 178 -5.10 24.65 18.23
C LYS A 178 -3.93 23.82 17.69
N SER A 179 -2.74 24.40 17.58
CA SER A 179 -1.54 23.68 17.19
C SER A 179 -1.12 22.74 18.33
N VAL A 180 -1.02 21.45 18.01
CA VAL A 180 -0.55 20.39 18.92
C VAL A 180 0.96 20.44 19.18
N GLY A 181 1.70 21.32 18.50
CA GLY A 181 3.16 21.37 18.57
C GLY A 181 3.84 20.20 17.85
N TRP A 182 5.15 20.07 18.11
CA TRP A 182 6.03 19.06 17.56
C TRP A 182 7.27 18.87 18.47
N MET A 183 7.39 17.74 19.14
CA MET A 183 8.42 17.41 20.13
C MET A 183 8.73 15.89 20.18
N PRO A 184 9.21 15.28 19.08
CA PRO A 184 9.58 13.87 19.07
C PRO A 184 10.75 13.56 20.02
N ARG A 185 10.88 12.30 20.41
CA ARG A 185 11.92 11.83 21.33
C ARG A 185 12.62 10.58 20.78
N LEU A 186 13.89 10.41 21.12
CA LEU A 186 14.70 9.28 20.64
C LEU A 186 14.23 7.99 21.29
N ASN A 187 13.97 6.95 20.49
CA ASN A 187 13.65 5.60 20.95
C ASN A 187 12.45 5.49 21.92
N GLU A 188 11.70 6.57 22.16
CA GLU A 188 10.36 6.50 22.73
C GLU A 188 9.41 6.29 21.56
N SER A 189 9.23 5.02 21.18
CA SER A 189 8.01 4.63 20.45
C SER A 189 6.83 5.11 21.27
N ILE A 190 6.00 5.96 20.65
CA ILE A 190 4.69 6.47 21.10
C ILE A 190 4.23 5.77 22.38
N ARG A 191 4.53 6.37 23.54
CA ARG A 191 3.89 5.99 24.80
C ARG A 191 2.55 6.70 24.85
N GLN A 192 1.54 6.03 25.40
CA GLN A 192 0.26 6.64 25.76
C GLN A 192 0.51 7.97 26.49
N THR A 193 0.33 9.09 25.80
CA THR A 193 -0.03 10.32 26.48
C THR A 193 -1.48 10.14 26.89
N ASN A 194 -1.78 10.18 28.18
CA ASN A 194 -3.16 10.25 28.65
C ASN A 194 -3.78 11.56 28.12
N MET A 195 -4.31 11.53 26.90
CA MET A 195 -4.93 12.69 26.26
C MET A 195 -6.32 12.86 26.87
N GLU A 196 -6.60 14.01 27.47
CA GLU A 196 -7.96 14.29 27.92
C GLU A 196 -8.95 14.21 26.74
N LEU A 197 -10.12 13.61 26.98
CA LEU A 197 -11.17 13.54 25.97
C LEU A 197 -11.59 14.98 25.60
N PRO A 198 -11.40 15.42 24.34
CA PRO A 198 -11.72 16.79 23.98
C PRO A 198 -13.20 17.09 24.17
N SER A 199 -13.54 18.30 24.62
CA SER A 199 -14.93 18.68 24.91
C SER A 199 -15.88 18.60 23.72
N TRP A 200 -15.33 18.63 22.50
CA TRP A 200 -16.08 18.53 21.24
C TRP A 200 -16.30 17.08 20.78
N LEU A 201 -15.70 16.10 21.45
CA LEU A 201 -15.85 14.68 21.18
C LEU A 201 -16.83 14.07 22.21
N PRO A 202 -17.82 13.27 21.79
CA PRO A 202 -18.80 12.71 22.71
C PRO A 202 -18.19 11.59 23.55
N GLN A 203 -18.83 11.27 24.68
CA GLN A 203 -18.43 10.17 25.57
C GLN A 203 -18.59 8.79 24.93
N GLU A 204 -19.53 8.64 24.00
CA GLU A 204 -19.67 7.42 23.21
C GLU A 204 -18.53 7.33 22.19
N GLN A 205 -17.85 6.19 22.18
CA GLN A 205 -16.73 5.93 21.28
C GLN A 205 -17.16 6.02 19.80
N ILE A 206 -16.33 6.69 19.00
CA ILE A 206 -16.50 6.82 17.56
C ILE A 206 -15.30 6.15 16.87
N PRO A 207 -15.53 5.28 15.87
CA PRO A 207 -14.43 4.66 15.11
C PRO A 207 -13.44 5.70 14.57
N GLY A 208 -12.14 5.43 14.69
CA GLY A 208 -11.08 6.33 14.22
C GLY A 208 -10.75 7.48 15.18
N PHE A 209 -11.52 7.65 16.26
CA PHE A 209 -11.21 8.56 17.36
C PHE A 209 -10.69 7.82 18.60
N ASP A 210 -10.31 6.55 18.46
CA ASP A 210 -10.01 5.62 19.54
C ASP A 210 -8.93 6.16 20.51
N ARG A 211 -7.95 6.91 20.00
CA ARG A 211 -6.85 7.49 20.79
C ARG A 211 -7.27 8.46 21.91
N TRP A 212 -8.48 9.02 21.85
CA TRP A 212 -8.99 9.94 22.87
C TRP A 212 -9.88 9.24 23.90
N TYR A 213 -10.24 7.97 23.67
CA TYR A 213 -11.07 7.19 24.56
C TYR A 213 -10.21 6.29 25.45
N HIS A 214 -10.15 6.61 26.74
CA HIS A 214 -9.44 5.77 27.71
C HIS A 214 -10.33 4.62 28.16
N HIS A 215 -9.85 3.38 27.98
CA HIS A 215 -10.42 2.26 28.69
C HIS A 215 -9.87 2.25 30.13
N GLU A 216 -10.67 2.68 31.11
CA GLU A 216 -10.45 2.23 32.48
C GLU A 216 -10.40 0.69 32.43
N ARG A 217 -9.30 0.09 32.87
CA ARG A 217 -9.21 -1.37 33.04
C ARG A 217 -10.29 -1.81 34.03
N SER A 218 -11.48 -2.09 33.52
CA SER A 218 -12.48 -2.86 34.23
C SER A 218 -11.96 -4.29 34.28
N GLU A 219 -11.23 -4.60 35.34
CA GLU A 219 -11.38 -5.92 35.96
C GLU A 219 -12.88 -6.13 36.20
N ASP A 220 -13.37 -7.36 35.96
CA ASP A 220 -14.77 -7.79 36.13
C ASP A 220 -15.82 -7.33 35.11
N ARG A 221 -15.78 -7.91 33.90
CA ARG A 221 -17.02 -8.39 33.25
C ARG A 221 -16.81 -9.80 32.69
N HIS A 222 -17.48 -10.78 33.29
CA HIS A 222 -17.56 -12.15 32.80
C HIS A 222 -17.95 -12.20 31.32
N PRO A 223 -17.22 -12.92 30.46
CA PRO A 223 -17.59 -13.07 29.06
C PRO A 223 -18.83 -13.95 28.95
N LYS A 224 -19.89 -13.43 28.30
CA LYS A 224 -20.98 -14.26 27.80
C LYS A 224 -20.41 -15.20 26.73
N PRO A 225 -20.77 -16.50 26.72
CA PRO A 225 -20.38 -17.39 25.63
C PRO A 225 -21.19 -17.00 24.39
N HIS A 226 -20.62 -17.27 23.21
CA HIS A 226 -21.17 -17.00 21.86
C HIS A 226 -20.73 -15.67 21.21
N HIS A 227 -19.42 -15.49 21.06
CA HIS A 227 -18.75 -15.20 19.78
C HIS A 227 -17.25 -15.42 20.03
N LYS A 228 -16.59 -16.27 19.23
CA LYS A 228 -15.14 -16.46 19.35
C LYS A 228 -14.48 -15.13 18.91
N PRO A 229 -13.67 -14.48 19.77
CA PRO A 229 -12.94 -13.30 19.36
C PRO A 229 -11.75 -13.74 18.50
N HIS A 230 -11.70 -13.29 17.25
CA HIS A 230 -10.50 -13.39 16.44
C HIS A 230 -9.46 -12.39 17.00
N HIS A 231 -8.27 -12.92 17.31
CA HIS A 231 -7.04 -12.22 17.70
C HIS A 231 -7.12 -11.22 18.85
N LYS A 232 -7.00 -11.73 20.09
CA LYS A 232 -6.40 -10.96 21.19
C LYS A 232 -4.88 -11.14 21.14
N HIS A 233 -4.19 -10.34 20.34
CA HIS A 233 -2.77 -10.08 20.57
C HIS A 233 -2.63 -8.69 21.20
N HIS A 234 -2.22 -8.70 22.47
CA HIS A 234 -1.96 -7.52 23.28
C HIS A 234 -0.69 -6.81 22.80
N HIS A 235 -0.81 -5.93 21.80
CA HIS A 235 0.10 -4.79 21.65
C HIS A 235 -0.61 -3.61 22.31
N GLY A 236 -0.08 -3.12 23.43
CA GLY A 236 -0.78 -2.13 24.25
C GLY A 236 -0.97 -0.81 23.51
N ASP A 237 -2.22 -0.37 23.35
CA ASP A 237 -2.69 1.01 23.10
C ASP A 237 -1.65 2.02 22.55
N VAL A 238 -0.99 1.69 21.44
CA VAL A 238 -0.16 2.67 20.72
C VAL A 238 -1.08 3.36 19.72
N SER A 239 -1.26 4.67 19.88
CA SER A 239 -2.10 5.50 19.01
C SER A 239 -1.29 6.62 18.40
N TYR A 240 -1.47 6.88 17.10
CA TYR A 240 -0.76 7.97 16.42
C TYR A 240 -0.90 9.31 17.15
N ASP A 241 0.23 9.95 17.47
CA ASP A 241 0.28 11.30 18.04
C ASP A 241 1.11 12.23 17.12
N PRO A 242 0.47 13.21 16.46
CA PRO A 242 1.13 14.15 15.56
C PRO A 242 2.17 15.05 16.24
N SER A 243 2.14 15.20 17.56
CA SER A 243 3.16 15.96 18.29
C SER A 243 4.48 15.19 18.40
N THR A 244 4.43 13.86 18.29
CA THR A 244 5.61 12.98 18.41
C THR A 244 6.05 12.38 17.08
N ASP A 245 5.30 12.60 16.00
CA ASP A 245 5.63 12.12 14.65
C ASP A 245 6.85 12.87 14.10
N PRO A 246 8.01 12.21 13.96
CA PRO A 246 9.23 12.87 13.52
C PRO A 246 9.21 13.35 12.07
N LEU A 247 8.35 12.78 11.21
CA LEU A 247 8.26 13.16 9.80
C LEU A 247 7.28 14.31 9.57
N ARG A 248 6.39 14.58 10.52
CA ARG A 248 5.33 15.58 10.35
C ARG A 248 5.89 16.99 10.25
N ILE A 249 5.47 17.70 9.20
CA ILE A 249 5.66 19.14 9.01
C ILE A 249 4.28 19.76 8.82
N SER A 250 3.93 20.73 9.67
CA SER A 250 2.67 21.48 9.52
C SER A 250 2.94 22.87 8.92
N ASN A 251 2.03 23.31 8.05
CA ASN A 251 1.98 24.66 7.50
C ASN A 251 0.77 25.48 7.96
N LEU A 252 0.02 24.99 8.96
CA LEU A 252 -1.20 25.64 9.44
C LEU A 252 -0.94 26.96 10.20
N ASP A 253 0.28 27.18 10.68
CA ASP A 253 0.72 28.46 11.26
C ASP A 253 0.98 29.53 10.19
N GLY A 254 1.11 29.15 8.92
CA GLY A 254 1.28 30.06 7.80
C GLY A 254 -0.05 30.61 7.28
N ASP A 255 -0.04 31.78 6.64
CA ASP A 255 -1.25 32.38 6.09
C ASP A 255 -1.86 31.55 4.93
N ILE A 256 -3.18 31.66 4.75
CA ILE A 256 -3.85 31.19 3.53
C ILE A 256 -3.29 31.97 2.34
N LEU A 257 -3.07 31.28 1.21
CA LEU A 257 -2.59 31.87 -0.03
C LEU A 257 -3.40 33.13 -0.38
N ALA A 258 -2.71 34.22 -0.71
CA ALA A 258 -3.32 35.53 -0.87
C ALA A 258 -4.46 35.53 -1.91
N SER A 259 -4.28 34.84 -3.03
CA SER A 259 -5.28 34.68 -4.09
C SER A 259 -6.54 33.95 -3.61
N ILE A 260 -6.39 32.95 -2.73
CA ILE A 260 -7.53 32.26 -2.11
C ILE A 260 -8.22 33.20 -1.13
N THR A 261 -7.46 33.90 -0.28
CA THR A 261 -8.00 34.88 0.67
C THR A 261 -8.82 35.98 -0.05
N GLU A 262 -8.35 36.46 -1.20
CA GLU A 262 -9.08 37.42 -2.05
C GLU A 262 -10.37 36.81 -2.60
N ALA A 263 -10.31 35.62 -3.18
CA ALA A 263 -11.50 34.92 -3.70
C ALA A 263 -12.54 34.62 -2.61
N LEU A 264 -12.12 34.27 -1.39
CA LEU A 264 -13.03 34.07 -0.25
C LEU A 264 -13.78 35.36 0.11
N LYS A 265 -13.13 36.53 0.00
CA LYS A 265 -13.74 37.85 0.25
C LYS A 265 -14.64 38.30 -0.90
N GLU A 266 -14.22 38.11 -2.14
CA GLU A 266 -14.87 38.67 -3.33
C GLU A 266 -15.94 37.75 -3.93
N ASN A 267 -15.65 36.45 -4.05
CA ASN A 267 -16.48 35.49 -4.75
C ASN A 267 -17.44 34.71 -3.82
N LYS A 268 -17.42 34.99 -2.52
CA LYS A 268 -18.25 34.31 -1.49
C LYS A 268 -18.31 32.80 -1.69
N VAL A 269 -17.15 32.16 -1.72
CA VAL A 269 -17.02 30.70 -1.89
C VAL A 269 -17.86 29.99 -0.83
N SER A 270 -18.73 29.08 -1.25
CA SER A 270 -19.65 28.35 -0.36
C SER A 270 -19.62 26.87 -0.71
N ILE A 271 -19.17 26.03 0.22
CA ILE A 271 -18.98 24.60 0.01
C ILE A 271 -20.05 23.84 0.80
N LYS A 272 -21.14 23.50 0.13
CA LYS A 272 -22.24 22.73 0.73
C LYS A 272 -22.02 21.23 0.55
N HIS A 273 -21.54 20.82 -0.62
CA HIS A 273 -21.26 19.43 -0.98
C HIS A 273 -19.78 19.23 -1.27
N VAL A 274 -19.31 17.99 -1.14
CA VAL A 274 -17.96 17.56 -1.53
C VAL A 274 -18.10 16.29 -2.38
N VAL A 275 -17.52 16.31 -3.57
CA VAL A 275 -17.41 15.13 -4.44
C VAL A 275 -15.93 14.78 -4.57
N LEU A 276 -15.54 13.57 -4.24
CA LEU A 276 -14.18 13.09 -4.38
C LEU A 276 -14.14 11.97 -5.42
N VAL A 277 -13.42 12.18 -6.51
CA VAL A 277 -13.27 11.21 -7.61
C VAL A 277 -11.87 10.61 -7.57
N SER A 278 -11.80 9.33 -7.25
CA SER A 278 -10.58 8.53 -7.36
C SER A 278 -10.46 8.00 -8.79
N LEU A 279 -9.39 8.40 -9.48
CA LEU A 279 -9.13 8.10 -10.88
C LEU A 279 -8.22 6.88 -10.98
N GLU A 280 -8.83 5.70 -11.15
CA GLU A 280 -8.14 4.42 -11.27
C GLU A 280 -7.05 4.43 -12.36
N SER A 281 -5.86 3.94 -12.05
CA SER A 281 -4.73 3.77 -12.97
C SER A 281 -4.45 4.99 -13.88
N THR A 282 -4.77 6.21 -13.42
CA THR A 282 -4.70 7.44 -14.22
C THR A 282 -3.40 8.17 -13.96
N ARG A 283 -2.54 8.24 -14.99
CA ARG A 283 -1.24 8.91 -14.92
C ARG A 283 -1.37 10.43 -14.99
N LYS A 284 -0.44 11.15 -14.35
CA LYS A 284 -0.39 12.61 -14.45
C LYS A 284 -0.19 13.13 -15.88
N ASP A 285 0.57 12.42 -16.71
CA ASP A 285 0.92 12.86 -18.07
C ASP A 285 -0.15 12.60 -19.15
N VAL A 286 -1.30 12.05 -18.74
CA VAL A 286 -2.53 12.02 -19.54
C VAL A 286 -3.65 12.87 -18.94
N PHE A 287 -3.39 13.63 -17.86
CA PHE A 287 -4.41 14.43 -17.17
C PHE A 287 -3.97 15.90 -16.99
N PRO A 288 -3.96 16.70 -18.07
CA PRO A 288 -4.23 16.33 -19.47
C PRO A 288 -2.97 15.86 -20.22
N LEU A 289 -3.16 15.17 -21.34
CA LEU A 289 -2.08 14.89 -22.29
C LEU A 289 -1.59 16.19 -22.93
N LYS A 290 -0.27 16.38 -23.01
CA LYS A 290 0.36 17.57 -23.60
C LYS A 290 1.10 17.25 -24.90
N LYS A 291 0.95 18.10 -25.91
CA LYS A 291 1.73 18.08 -27.15
C LYS A 291 3.22 18.29 -26.84
N GLY A 292 4.09 17.46 -27.39
CA GLY A 292 5.53 17.47 -27.12
C GLY A 292 5.92 16.92 -25.74
N SER A 293 4.99 16.29 -25.02
CA SER A 293 5.33 15.49 -23.84
C SER A 293 6.02 14.18 -24.25
N HIS A 294 6.66 13.51 -23.30
CA HIS A 294 7.34 12.24 -23.54
C HIS A 294 6.41 11.17 -24.14
N LEU A 295 5.20 11.01 -23.58
CA LEU A 295 4.21 10.07 -24.08
C LEU A 295 3.72 10.45 -25.49
N HIS A 296 3.48 11.75 -25.73
CA HIS A 296 3.14 12.24 -27.07
C HIS A 296 4.24 11.91 -28.08
N ASP A 297 5.50 12.13 -27.74
CA ASP A 297 6.65 11.81 -28.59
C ASP A 297 6.79 10.31 -28.87
N ILE A 298 6.53 9.44 -27.88
CA ILE A 298 6.48 7.98 -28.07
C ILE A 298 5.43 7.63 -29.13
N ILE A 299 4.22 8.16 -28.99
CA ILE A 299 3.12 7.88 -29.91
C ILE A 299 3.47 8.38 -31.32
N MET A 300 3.98 9.61 -31.46
CA MET A 300 4.37 10.17 -32.76
C MET A 300 5.48 9.36 -33.43
N LYS A 301 6.45 8.84 -32.68
CA LYS A 301 7.54 7.99 -33.20
C LYS A 301 7.07 6.61 -33.64
N SER A 302 5.92 6.14 -33.18
CA SER A 302 5.37 4.85 -33.61
C SER A 302 4.91 4.84 -35.08
N HIS A 303 4.63 6.02 -35.65
CA HIS A 303 4.05 6.17 -36.99
C HIS A 303 5.09 6.15 -38.11
N GLY A 304 4.77 5.44 -39.20
CA GLY A 304 5.67 5.25 -40.34
C GLY A 304 5.61 6.36 -41.41
N SER A 305 4.59 7.21 -41.38
CA SER A 305 4.44 8.34 -42.31
C SER A 305 3.99 9.62 -41.58
N LYS A 306 4.18 10.77 -42.24
CA LYS A 306 3.77 12.07 -41.67
C LYS A 306 2.25 12.20 -41.61
N GLU A 307 1.54 11.60 -42.55
CA GLU A 307 0.08 11.63 -42.65
C GLU A 307 -0.56 10.87 -41.49
N SER A 308 -0.11 9.63 -41.21
CA SER A 308 -0.65 8.84 -40.09
C SER A 308 -0.33 9.47 -38.73
N ALA A 309 0.88 10.04 -38.59
CA ALA A 309 1.24 10.80 -37.39
C ALA A 309 0.36 12.05 -37.21
N ALA A 310 0.05 12.77 -38.29
CA ALA A 310 -0.81 13.96 -38.24
C ALA A 310 -2.26 13.61 -37.87
N GLU A 311 -2.79 12.51 -38.39
CA GLU A 311 -4.12 12.00 -38.04
C GLU A 311 -4.18 11.60 -36.55
N ALA A 312 -3.23 10.81 -36.07
CA ALA A 312 -3.14 10.44 -34.66
C ALA A 312 -3.00 11.68 -33.77
N ASN A 313 -2.17 12.65 -34.16
CA ASN A 313 -1.99 13.91 -33.43
C ASN A 313 -3.31 14.71 -33.33
N SER A 314 -4.15 14.71 -34.37
CA SER A 314 -5.46 15.33 -34.33
C SER A 314 -6.44 14.62 -33.39
N GLN A 315 -6.32 13.29 -33.24
CA GLN A 315 -7.14 12.52 -32.30
C GLN A 315 -6.67 12.72 -30.86
N LEU A 316 -5.35 12.77 -30.62
CA LEU A 316 -4.76 13.02 -29.30
C LEU A 316 -5.16 14.37 -28.72
N ALA A 317 -5.39 15.38 -29.56
CA ALA A 317 -5.89 16.67 -29.12
C ALA A 317 -7.28 16.60 -28.46
N LYS A 318 -8.05 15.53 -28.71
CA LYS A 318 -9.39 15.28 -28.15
C LYS A 318 -9.37 14.17 -27.10
N LEU A 319 -8.18 13.81 -26.58
CA LEU A 319 -8.03 12.70 -25.66
C LEU A 319 -8.59 13.05 -24.27
N THR A 320 -8.22 14.22 -23.74
CA THR A 320 -8.44 14.63 -22.35
C THR A 320 -8.87 16.09 -22.23
N GLU A 321 -9.93 16.45 -22.97
CA GLU A 321 -10.42 17.84 -23.04
C GLU A 321 -11.00 18.31 -21.71
N ASN A 322 -11.70 17.43 -20.97
CA ASN A 322 -12.29 17.78 -19.68
C ASN A 322 -11.20 17.95 -18.61
N ALA A 323 -10.20 17.07 -18.58
CA ALA A 323 -9.03 17.23 -17.71
C ALA A 323 -8.30 18.56 -17.96
N GLU A 324 -8.18 18.99 -19.22
CA GLU A 324 -7.56 20.27 -19.57
C GLU A 324 -8.33 21.46 -18.99
N LEU A 325 -9.66 21.43 -19.03
CA LEU A 325 -10.52 22.48 -18.46
C LEU A 325 -10.46 22.49 -16.93
N LEU A 326 -10.51 21.32 -16.30
CA LEU A 326 -10.54 21.16 -14.85
C LEU A 326 -9.19 21.57 -14.23
N THR A 327 -8.08 21.03 -14.73
CA THR A 327 -6.73 21.38 -14.28
C THR A 327 -6.33 22.80 -14.68
N GLY A 328 -6.81 23.25 -15.85
CA GLY A 328 -6.42 24.51 -16.49
C GLY A 328 -4.98 24.52 -16.99
N GLU A 329 -4.37 23.36 -17.11
CA GLU A 329 -3.09 23.20 -17.79
C GLU A 329 -3.34 23.19 -19.30
N GLY A 330 -2.69 24.07 -20.05
CA GLY A 330 -2.80 24.04 -21.51
C GLY A 330 -2.21 22.75 -22.10
N SER A 331 -2.94 22.08 -22.98
CA SER A 331 -2.46 20.86 -23.66
C SER A 331 -1.49 21.15 -24.81
N GLY A 332 -1.49 22.38 -25.32
CA GLY A 332 -0.61 22.81 -26.42
C GLY A 332 -1.05 22.32 -27.80
N PHE A 333 -2.21 21.68 -27.93
CA PHE A 333 -2.81 21.33 -29.22
C PHE A 333 -3.57 22.52 -29.82
N ASP A 334 -3.37 22.74 -31.11
CA ASP A 334 -4.01 23.83 -31.87
C ASP A 334 -5.39 23.38 -32.39
N VAL A 335 -6.35 23.19 -31.47
CA VAL A 335 -7.72 22.77 -31.83
C VAL A 335 -8.73 23.77 -31.31
N GLU A 336 -9.63 24.19 -32.21
CA GLU A 336 -10.79 25.01 -31.85
C GLU A 336 -11.75 24.16 -31.02
N LYS A 337 -11.84 24.48 -29.72
CA LYS A 337 -12.71 23.75 -28.79
C LYS A 337 -14.13 24.30 -28.91
N ASN A 338 -15.03 23.49 -29.44
CA ASN A 338 -16.46 23.78 -29.43
C ASN A 338 -17.02 23.52 -28.02
N LEU A 339 -16.78 24.44 -27.09
CA LEU A 339 -17.30 24.35 -25.74
C LEU A 339 -18.80 24.75 -25.74
N PRO A 340 -19.69 23.92 -25.16
CA PRO A 340 -21.12 24.23 -25.11
C PRO A 340 -21.42 25.39 -24.16
N GLY A 341 -22.16 26.41 -24.66
CA GLY A 341 -23.02 27.37 -23.93
C GLY A 341 -22.42 28.22 -22.79
N ASN A 342 -22.81 29.50 -22.72
CA ASN A 342 -22.29 30.53 -21.78
C ASN A 342 -22.56 30.31 -20.26
N GLN A 343 -23.09 29.16 -19.81
CA GLN A 343 -23.50 28.94 -18.41
C GLN A 343 -23.18 27.53 -17.87
N THR A 344 -22.12 26.88 -18.36
CA THR A 344 -21.68 25.57 -17.85
C THR A 344 -20.33 25.68 -17.16
N TRP A 345 -19.93 24.66 -16.40
CA TRP A 345 -18.59 24.50 -15.85
C TRP A 345 -17.50 24.58 -16.95
N ARG A 346 -17.84 24.28 -18.21
CA ARG A 346 -16.95 24.40 -19.38
C ARG A 346 -16.78 25.83 -19.89
N ALA A 347 -17.64 26.78 -19.49
CA ALA A 347 -17.55 28.20 -19.84
C ALA A 347 -16.75 29.02 -18.81
N LEU A 348 -16.19 28.37 -17.78
CA LEU A 348 -15.48 29.05 -16.70
C LEU A 348 -14.27 29.84 -17.23
N SER A 349 -14.09 31.06 -16.71
CA SER A 349 -12.95 31.91 -17.06
C SER A 349 -11.61 31.22 -16.72
N LYS A 350 -10.56 31.49 -17.49
CA LYS A 350 -9.22 30.93 -17.26
C LYS A 350 -8.63 31.24 -15.87
N GLU A 351 -9.11 32.28 -15.20
CA GLU A 351 -8.65 32.72 -13.88
C GLU A 351 -9.32 31.96 -12.72
N LYS A 352 -10.34 31.13 -13.00
CA LYS A 352 -11.11 30.39 -12.00
C LYS A 352 -11.01 28.88 -12.25
N GLY A 353 -11.26 28.09 -11.21
CA GLY A 353 -11.27 26.62 -11.28
C GLY A 353 -10.46 25.91 -10.21
N GLY A 354 -9.96 26.62 -9.20
CA GLY A 354 -9.32 26.02 -8.03
C GLY A 354 -7.86 25.58 -8.22
N LEU A 355 -7.44 24.60 -7.43
CA LEU A 355 -6.03 24.25 -7.25
C LEU A 355 -5.69 22.98 -8.04
N ASN A 356 -4.57 22.98 -8.75
CA ASN A 356 -4.02 21.79 -9.41
C ASN A 356 -2.57 21.55 -8.93
N VAL A 357 -2.27 20.33 -8.49
CA VAL A 357 -0.94 19.94 -8.03
C VAL A 357 -0.17 19.30 -9.19
N ILE A 358 0.99 19.88 -9.51
CA ILE A 358 1.81 19.43 -10.65
C ILE A 358 2.62 18.19 -10.30
N GLY A 359 3.16 18.12 -9.08
CA GLY A 359 4.05 17.06 -8.62
C GLY A 359 3.39 16.06 -7.68
N ALA A 360 2.10 15.73 -7.83
CA ALA A 360 1.45 14.81 -6.91
C ALA A 360 1.97 13.37 -7.05
N PHE A 361 2.24 12.73 -5.91
CA PHE A 361 2.66 11.33 -5.79
C PHE A 361 1.60 10.54 -5.02
N THR A 362 1.34 9.31 -5.44
CA THR A 362 0.54 8.38 -4.65
C THR A 362 1.34 7.77 -3.49
N GLY A 363 0.64 7.40 -2.41
CA GLY A 363 1.18 6.62 -1.31
C GLY A 363 1.21 5.11 -1.58
N SER A 364 0.61 4.61 -2.66
CA SER A 364 0.65 3.21 -3.02
C SER A 364 0.43 2.99 -4.53
N THR A 365 0.97 1.91 -5.10
CA THR A 365 0.58 1.47 -6.45
C THR A 365 -0.53 0.39 -6.42
N SER A 366 -1.31 0.36 -5.33
CA SER A 366 -2.50 -0.47 -5.13
C SER A 366 -3.71 0.42 -4.76
N THR A 367 -4.78 0.37 -5.55
CA THR A 367 -5.98 1.23 -5.45
C THR A 367 -6.52 1.40 -4.02
N LEU A 368 -6.85 0.30 -3.34
CA LEU A 368 -7.55 0.35 -2.04
C LEU A 368 -6.67 0.97 -0.94
N LYS A 369 -5.36 0.75 -0.98
CA LYS A 369 -4.40 1.40 -0.08
C LYS A 369 -4.32 2.91 -0.32
N CYS A 370 -4.55 3.38 -1.55
CA CYS A 370 -4.56 4.80 -1.88
C CYS A 370 -5.81 5.52 -1.35
N ILE A 371 -6.95 4.83 -1.35
CA ILE A 371 -8.24 5.36 -0.86
C ILE A 371 -8.12 5.80 0.61
N LEU A 372 -7.39 5.05 1.44
CA LEU A 372 -7.10 5.42 2.83
C LEU A 372 -6.39 6.78 2.94
N GLY A 373 -5.41 7.03 2.08
CA GLY A 373 -4.70 8.32 2.05
C GLY A 373 -5.62 9.49 1.69
N SER A 374 -6.48 9.32 0.68
CA SER A 374 -7.37 10.40 0.22
C SER A 374 -8.57 10.66 1.14
N HIS A 375 -9.08 9.63 1.82
CA HIS A 375 -10.28 9.72 2.66
C HIS A 375 -9.99 9.88 4.14
N CYS A 376 -8.85 9.40 4.60
CA CYS A 376 -8.50 9.38 6.02
C CYS A 376 -7.21 10.12 6.35
N GLY A 377 -6.45 10.57 5.34
CA GLY A 377 -5.17 11.24 5.58
C GLY A 377 -4.12 10.33 6.24
N VAL A 378 -4.27 9.00 6.07
CA VAL A 378 -3.40 7.99 6.68
C VAL A 378 -2.48 7.35 5.66
N GLN A 379 -1.28 7.00 6.09
CA GLN A 379 -0.32 6.23 5.31
C GLN A 379 -0.65 4.73 5.30
N PRO A 380 -0.39 4.01 4.19
CA PRO A 380 -0.72 2.60 4.06
C PRO A 380 0.21 1.70 4.88
N LEU A 381 -0.19 0.44 5.03
CA LEU A 381 0.60 -0.60 5.65
C LEU A 381 1.46 -1.31 4.57
N PRO A 382 2.80 -1.44 4.74
CA PRO A 382 3.72 -2.10 3.80
C PRO A 382 3.65 -3.63 3.87
N VAL A 383 2.46 -4.14 3.55
CA VAL A 383 2.16 -5.55 3.44
C VAL A 383 1.33 -5.78 2.17
N ASP A 384 1.44 -6.96 1.60
CA ASP A 384 0.66 -7.34 0.41
C ASP A 384 -0.85 -7.28 0.70
N PHE A 385 -1.63 -6.74 -0.25
CA PHE A 385 -3.08 -6.61 -0.16
C PHE A 385 -3.55 -5.71 1.00
N THR A 386 -4.86 -5.47 1.05
CA THR A 386 -5.50 -4.47 1.91
C THR A 386 -5.88 -5.06 3.27
N VAL A 387 -4.87 -5.48 4.02
CA VAL A 387 -5.03 -5.97 5.39
C VAL A 387 -5.69 -4.91 6.28
N GLU A 388 -5.47 -3.64 5.98
CA GLU A 388 -6.06 -2.48 6.64
C GLU A 388 -7.60 -2.54 6.72
N ALA A 389 -8.27 -3.28 5.83
CA ALA A 389 -9.71 -3.47 5.85
C ALA A 389 -10.24 -4.19 7.10
N ARG A 390 -9.37 -4.86 7.88
CA ARG A 390 -9.76 -5.65 9.06
C ARG A 390 -9.50 -4.96 10.40
N ASP A 391 -8.66 -3.94 10.42
CA ASP A 391 -8.22 -3.26 11.63
C ASP A 391 -8.88 -1.88 11.77
N ALA A 392 -8.64 -1.21 12.90
CA ALA A 392 -9.11 0.16 13.10
C ALA A 392 -8.21 1.13 12.34
N ILE A 393 -8.80 2.09 11.62
CA ILE A 393 -8.04 3.15 10.97
C ILE A 393 -7.58 4.14 12.06
N TYR A 394 -6.28 4.34 12.19
CA TYR A 394 -5.67 5.05 13.34
C TYR A 394 -5.92 6.57 13.37
N GLN A 395 -6.60 7.12 12.37
CA GLN A 395 -7.10 8.50 12.35
C GLN A 395 -8.51 8.55 11.79
N PRO A 396 -9.33 9.55 12.17
CA PRO A 396 -10.69 9.64 11.70
C PRO A 396 -10.74 9.99 10.22
N CYS A 397 -11.54 9.27 9.46
CA CYS A 397 -11.79 9.53 8.04
C CYS A 397 -12.83 10.63 7.84
N LEU A 398 -12.83 11.26 6.67
CA LEU A 398 -13.76 12.35 6.33
C LEU A 398 -15.23 11.95 6.56
N PRO A 399 -15.76 10.79 6.08
CA PRO A 399 -17.14 10.39 6.38
C PRO A 399 -17.45 10.31 7.88
N THR A 400 -16.52 9.78 8.68
CA THR A 400 -16.65 9.70 10.14
C THR A 400 -16.70 11.08 10.78
N ILE A 401 -15.84 12.02 10.34
CA ILE A 401 -15.85 13.42 10.80
C ILE A 401 -17.19 14.09 10.48
N LEU A 402 -17.70 13.89 9.26
CA LEU A 402 -19.01 14.42 8.85
C LEU A 402 -20.15 13.77 9.65
N GLY A 403 -20.02 12.49 9.99
CA GLY A 403 -20.93 11.80 10.93
C GLY A 403 -20.92 12.41 12.33
N LEU A 404 -19.74 12.80 12.85
CA LEU A 404 -19.62 13.53 14.11
C LEU A 404 -20.34 14.90 14.03
N PHE A 405 -20.18 15.63 12.93
CA PHE A 405 -20.92 16.89 12.70
C PHE A 405 -22.43 16.69 12.74
N ASN A 406 -22.94 15.54 12.26
CA ASN A 406 -24.37 15.23 12.29
C ASN A 406 -24.89 14.96 13.71
N ARG A 407 -24.13 14.19 14.51
CA ARG A 407 -24.50 13.85 15.89
C ARG A 407 -24.70 15.11 16.73
N ASN A 408 -23.81 16.08 16.57
CA ASN A 408 -23.85 17.34 17.29
C ASN A 408 -25.08 18.20 16.93
N LYS A 409 -25.46 18.24 15.66
CA LYS A 409 -26.71 18.89 15.23
C LYS A 409 -27.96 18.24 15.83
N GLN A 410 -27.95 16.91 15.99
CA GLN A 410 -29.07 16.17 16.57
C GLN A 410 -29.19 16.35 18.09
N SER A 411 -28.07 16.53 18.82
CA SER A 411 -28.12 16.83 20.26
C SER A 411 -28.75 18.19 20.54
N ASP A 412 -28.47 19.20 19.71
CA ASP A 412 -29.04 20.55 19.88
C ASP A 412 -30.56 20.55 19.65
N ALA A 413 -31.03 19.79 18.66
CA ALA A 413 -32.46 19.60 18.41
C ALA A 413 -33.21 18.95 19.59
N LYS A 414 -32.56 18.03 20.33
CA LYS A 414 -33.14 17.37 21.50
C LYS A 414 -33.15 18.25 22.76
N ASN A 415 -32.23 19.21 22.87
CA ASN A 415 -32.09 20.10 24.03
C ASN A 415 -33.00 21.35 23.98
N GLY A 416 -33.96 21.41 23.06
CA GLY A 416 -34.94 22.51 22.99
C GLY A 416 -34.37 23.83 22.47
N GLN A 417 -33.10 23.87 22.05
CA GLN A 417 -32.55 24.96 21.24
C GLN A 417 -32.98 24.73 19.79
N SER A 418 -34.29 24.83 19.54
CA SER A 418 -34.81 24.91 18.18
C SER A 418 -34.29 26.19 17.56
N SER A 419 -33.24 26.08 16.74
CA SER A 419 -32.96 27.10 15.74
C SER A 419 -34.24 27.24 14.92
N THR A 420 -34.84 28.43 14.97
CA THR A 420 -35.83 28.89 14.01
C THR A 420 -35.49 28.36 12.63
N HIS A 421 -36.47 27.80 11.89
CA HIS A 421 -36.33 27.39 10.49
C HIS A 421 -35.43 28.38 9.73
N ASN A 422 -34.15 28.07 9.62
CA ASN A 422 -33.19 28.86 8.89
C ASN A 422 -32.83 28.02 7.69
N GLU A 423 -32.99 28.61 6.50
CA GLU A 423 -32.60 28.08 5.20
C GLU A 423 -31.06 27.91 5.06
N ASP A 424 -30.30 27.95 6.17
CA ASP A 424 -28.85 27.87 6.18
C ASP A 424 -28.39 26.41 6.06
N PHE A 425 -27.70 26.09 4.96
CA PHE A 425 -27.20 24.75 4.70
C PHE A 425 -26.20 24.26 5.77
N LYS A 426 -25.62 25.14 6.59
CA LYS A 426 -24.67 24.78 7.65
C LYS A 426 -25.30 23.95 8.78
N SER A 427 -26.62 23.99 8.93
CA SER A 427 -27.36 23.14 9.87
C SER A 427 -27.90 21.85 9.24
N MET A 428 -27.73 21.65 7.93
CA MET A 428 -28.13 20.41 7.25
C MET A 428 -27.16 19.27 7.61
N PRO A 429 -27.66 18.03 7.80
CA PRO A 429 -26.80 16.87 8.02
C PRO A 429 -26.09 16.45 6.73
N TRP A 430 -24.94 15.81 6.87
CA TRP A 430 -24.18 15.19 5.78
C TRP A 430 -24.63 13.75 5.53
N ASN A 431 -24.77 13.38 4.27
CA ASN A 431 -24.88 11.99 3.81
C ASN A 431 -23.60 11.61 3.07
N SER A 432 -22.98 10.48 3.46
CA SER A 432 -21.70 10.03 2.92
C SER A 432 -21.91 8.77 2.08
N VAL A 433 -21.78 8.89 0.76
CA VAL A 433 -22.09 7.83 -0.21
C VAL A 433 -20.84 7.45 -1.00
N TYR A 434 -20.57 6.15 -1.11
CA TYR A 434 -19.52 5.59 -1.95
C TYR A 434 -20.13 4.97 -3.23
N VAL A 435 -19.53 5.20 -4.40
CA VAL A 435 -20.09 4.77 -5.68
C VAL A 435 -19.01 4.24 -6.63
N GLN A 436 -19.20 3.04 -7.17
CA GLN A 436 -18.36 2.47 -8.24
C GLN A 436 -19.14 1.49 -9.10
N SER A 437 -18.76 1.30 -10.37
CA SER A 437 -19.48 0.40 -11.29
C SER A 437 -19.03 -1.07 -11.19
N ILE A 438 -18.04 -1.33 -10.34
CA ILE A 438 -17.39 -2.62 -10.14
C ILE A 438 -17.72 -3.23 -8.77
N THR A 439 -17.33 -4.49 -8.58
CA THR A 439 -17.48 -5.17 -7.29
C THR A 439 -16.63 -4.52 -6.21
N ASP A 440 -17.17 -4.40 -5.00
CA ASP A 440 -16.46 -4.05 -3.77
C ASP A 440 -16.11 -5.28 -2.91
N LEU A 441 -16.35 -6.49 -3.43
CA LEU A 441 -16.02 -7.72 -2.72
C LEU A 441 -14.57 -8.15 -2.93
N TYR A 442 -13.81 -7.44 -3.79
CA TYR A 442 -12.39 -7.69 -3.96
C TYR A 442 -11.63 -7.13 -2.75
N ASP A 443 -10.83 -8.00 -2.13
CA ASP A 443 -9.87 -7.63 -1.09
C ASP A 443 -10.52 -6.85 0.09
N HIS A 444 -11.73 -7.27 0.46
CA HIS A 444 -12.52 -6.73 1.58
C HIS A 444 -12.81 -5.23 1.47
N GLN A 445 -12.95 -4.70 0.25
CA GLN A 445 -13.27 -3.28 0.05
C GLN A 445 -14.63 -2.91 0.66
N ASP A 446 -15.61 -3.80 0.70
CA ASP A 446 -16.91 -3.61 1.36
C ASP A 446 -16.75 -3.35 2.86
N GLU A 447 -15.92 -4.14 3.55
CA GLU A 447 -15.56 -3.90 4.96
C GLU A 447 -14.81 -2.58 5.13
N LEU A 448 -13.84 -2.31 4.24
CA LEU A 448 -13.05 -1.07 4.24
C LEU A 448 -13.95 0.16 4.10
N ASN A 449 -14.90 0.15 3.17
CA ASN A 449 -15.87 1.22 2.95
C ASN A 449 -16.69 1.50 4.21
N GLY A 450 -17.13 0.45 4.91
CA GLY A 450 -17.81 0.57 6.20
C GLY A 450 -16.93 1.21 7.28
N ARG A 451 -15.65 0.83 7.35
CA ARG A 451 -14.69 1.39 8.33
C ARG A 451 -14.27 2.83 8.06
N ILE A 452 -14.19 3.22 6.79
CA ILE A 452 -13.99 4.62 6.38
C ILE A 452 -15.19 5.49 6.81
N GLY A 453 -16.37 4.88 7.02
CA GLY A 453 -17.55 5.54 7.58
C GLY A 453 -18.61 5.91 6.55
N PHE A 454 -18.61 5.28 5.37
CA PHE A 454 -19.67 5.48 4.39
C PHE A 454 -20.99 4.87 4.89
N SER A 455 -22.08 5.63 4.77
CA SER A 455 -23.42 5.17 5.17
C SER A 455 -24.13 4.36 4.09
N GLN A 456 -23.67 4.47 2.84
CA GLN A 456 -24.21 3.76 1.69
C GLN A 456 -23.11 3.52 0.66
N SER A 457 -23.09 2.32 0.09
CA SER A 457 -22.26 1.96 -1.07
C SER A 457 -23.16 1.54 -2.23
N ILE A 458 -22.94 2.12 -3.41
CA ILE A 458 -23.58 1.73 -4.67
C ILE A 458 -22.50 1.09 -5.54
N THR A 459 -22.58 -0.22 -5.70
CA THR A 459 -21.54 -1.02 -6.38
C THR A 459 -22.16 -1.92 -7.43
N LYS A 460 -21.35 -2.74 -8.13
CA LYS A 460 -21.85 -3.77 -9.06
C LYS A 460 -22.99 -4.59 -8.43
N HIS A 461 -22.90 -4.93 -7.14
CA HIS A 461 -23.93 -5.68 -6.44
C HIS A 461 -25.30 -4.97 -6.47
N THR A 462 -25.32 -3.65 -6.25
CA THR A 462 -26.54 -2.83 -6.36
C THR A 462 -27.05 -2.73 -7.80
N LEU A 463 -26.15 -2.67 -8.77
CA LEU A 463 -26.49 -2.51 -10.19
C LEU A 463 -27.16 -3.75 -10.78
N VAL A 464 -26.77 -4.94 -10.32
CA VAL A 464 -27.29 -6.23 -10.81
C VAL A 464 -28.40 -6.82 -9.94
N ASP A 465 -28.77 -6.16 -8.84
CA ASP A 465 -29.86 -6.59 -7.96
C ASP A 465 -31.22 -6.38 -8.65
N PRO A 466 -32.03 -7.44 -8.87
CA PRO A 466 -33.36 -7.33 -9.47
C PRO A 466 -34.36 -6.44 -8.71
N THR A 467 -34.07 -6.11 -7.45
CA THR A 467 -34.88 -5.20 -6.63
C THR A 467 -34.48 -3.73 -6.77
N SER A 468 -33.38 -3.43 -7.46
CA SER A 468 -32.92 -2.06 -7.69
C SER A 468 -33.79 -1.32 -8.71
N ASN A 469 -33.98 -0.02 -8.49
CA ASN A 469 -34.84 0.85 -9.33
C ASN A 469 -34.41 0.92 -10.80
N HIS A 470 -33.13 0.74 -11.09
CA HIS A 470 -32.54 0.86 -12.43
C HIS A 470 -32.08 -0.49 -13.01
N TYR A 471 -32.57 -1.60 -12.46
CA TYR A 471 -32.32 -2.93 -12.99
C TYR A 471 -33.18 -3.21 -14.25
N PRO A 472 -32.67 -3.95 -15.25
CA PRO A 472 -31.29 -4.44 -15.38
C PRO A 472 -30.33 -3.37 -15.94
N PRO A 473 -29.01 -3.53 -15.74
CA PRO A 473 -28.01 -2.76 -16.48
C PRO A 473 -28.25 -2.83 -17.98
N THR A 474 -27.98 -1.71 -18.65
CA THR A 474 -28.23 -1.51 -20.10
C THR A 474 -27.03 -1.86 -20.96
N GLU A 475 -25.83 -1.97 -20.36
CA GLU A 475 -24.60 -2.38 -21.02
C GLU A 475 -24.01 -3.63 -20.33
N PRO A 476 -23.31 -4.49 -21.08
CA PRO A 476 -22.60 -5.62 -20.50
C PRO A 476 -21.36 -5.18 -19.71
N GLU A 477 -20.74 -6.11 -18.99
CA GLU A 477 -19.47 -5.88 -18.29
C GLU A 477 -18.35 -5.50 -19.26
N SER A 478 -17.61 -4.43 -18.96
CA SER A 478 -16.44 -4.00 -19.74
C SER A 478 -15.15 -4.57 -19.16
N ASN A 479 -15.06 -4.78 -17.85
CA ASN A 479 -13.89 -5.31 -17.17
C ASN A 479 -14.29 -6.50 -16.27
N TYR A 480 -13.30 -7.32 -15.86
CA TYR A 480 -13.56 -8.51 -15.03
C TYR A 480 -14.04 -8.18 -13.61
N PHE A 481 -13.97 -6.91 -13.20
CA PHE A 481 -14.55 -6.45 -11.93
C PHE A 481 -16.00 -5.96 -12.07
N GLY A 482 -16.50 -5.63 -13.26
CA GLY A 482 -17.88 -5.19 -13.46
C GLY A 482 -18.18 -4.32 -14.68
N LEU A 483 -19.12 -3.40 -14.47
CA LEU A 483 -19.84 -2.67 -15.51
C LEU A 483 -19.12 -1.37 -15.89
N PRO A 484 -19.41 -0.82 -17.08
CA PRO A 484 -19.02 0.54 -17.45
C PRO A 484 -19.54 1.58 -16.44
N GLU A 485 -18.76 2.65 -16.21
CA GLU A 485 -19.13 3.74 -15.32
C GLU A 485 -20.44 4.42 -15.70
N THR A 486 -20.78 4.45 -17.00
CA THR A 486 -22.04 4.98 -17.54
C THR A 486 -23.28 4.33 -16.91
N GLN A 487 -23.18 3.09 -16.43
CA GLN A 487 -24.28 2.40 -15.74
C GLN A 487 -24.62 3.02 -14.37
N LEU A 488 -23.73 3.82 -13.79
CA LEU A 488 -23.96 4.55 -12.54
C LEU A 488 -24.79 5.81 -12.71
N LYS A 489 -24.91 6.35 -13.94
CA LYS A 489 -25.56 7.63 -14.20
C LYS A 489 -26.95 7.78 -13.54
N PRO A 490 -27.90 6.83 -13.68
CA PRO A 490 -29.20 6.99 -13.04
C PRO A 490 -29.13 6.93 -11.50
N TYR A 491 -28.22 6.14 -10.94
CA TYR A 491 -27.99 6.07 -9.49
C TYR A 491 -27.37 7.35 -8.93
N LEU A 492 -26.39 7.93 -9.64
CA LEU A 492 -25.80 9.22 -9.26
C LEU A 492 -26.83 10.34 -9.29
N LEU A 493 -27.69 10.38 -10.31
CA LEU A 493 -28.81 11.33 -10.36
C LEU A 493 -29.76 11.16 -9.18
N ASP A 494 -30.08 9.94 -8.76
CA ASP A 494 -30.93 9.69 -7.59
C ASP A 494 -30.27 10.17 -6.29
N VAL A 495 -28.97 9.91 -6.11
CA VAL A 495 -28.21 10.39 -4.93
C VAL A 495 -28.21 11.93 -4.88
N LEU A 496 -27.90 12.59 -6.00
CA LEU A 496 -27.87 14.05 -6.09
C LEU A 496 -29.26 14.67 -5.85
N ARG A 497 -30.32 14.11 -6.45
CA ARG A 497 -31.70 14.56 -6.23
C ARG A 497 -32.15 14.35 -4.79
N SER A 498 -31.87 13.18 -4.21
CA SER A 498 -32.20 12.87 -2.82
C SER A 498 -31.55 13.86 -1.85
N ALA A 499 -30.29 14.25 -2.07
CA ALA A 499 -29.63 15.24 -1.23
C ALA A 499 -30.37 16.59 -1.23
N LYS A 500 -30.85 17.04 -2.40
CA LYS A 500 -31.66 18.27 -2.51
C LYS A 500 -33.03 18.13 -1.86
N GLU A 501 -33.74 17.04 -2.14
CA GLU A 501 -35.10 16.80 -1.65
C GLU A 501 -35.15 16.66 -0.12
N LYS A 502 -34.13 16.05 0.48
CA LYS A 502 -34.04 15.84 1.94
C LYS A 502 -33.36 16.98 2.69
N ASN A 503 -32.90 18.03 2.00
CA ASN A 503 -32.07 19.09 2.57
C ASN A 503 -30.85 18.54 3.31
N GLU A 504 -30.08 17.70 2.62
CA GLU A 504 -28.85 17.10 3.11
C GLU A 504 -27.64 17.66 2.36
N ARG A 505 -26.51 17.75 3.06
CA ARG A 505 -25.19 17.93 2.45
C ARG A 505 -24.71 16.58 1.97
N LEU A 506 -23.92 16.55 0.91
CA LEU A 506 -23.45 15.31 0.29
C LEU A 506 -21.93 15.26 0.34
N PHE A 507 -21.40 14.17 0.90
CA PHE A 507 -20.07 13.70 0.58
C PHE A 507 -20.19 12.49 -0.33
N LEU A 508 -19.85 12.65 -1.61
CA LEU A 508 -19.90 11.59 -2.60
C LEU A 508 -18.47 11.18 -2.94
N SER A 509 -18.11 9.94 -2.69
CA SER A 509 -16.88 9.33 -3.17
C SER A 509 -17.17 8.45 -4.38
N HIS A 510 -16.44 8.65 -5.47
CA HIS A 510 -16.59 7.87 -6.70
C HIS A 510 -15.24 7.31 -7.15
N LEU A 511 -15.15 5.99 -7.32
CA LEU A 511 -14.00 5.32 -7.95
C LEU A 511 -14.33 4.98 -9.41
N THR A 512 -13.53 5.50 -10.35
CA THR A 512 -13.56 5.06 -11.75
C THR A 512 -12.89 3.69 -11.88
N SER A 513 -13.10 2.95 -12.97
CA SER A 513 -12.57 1.58 -13.12
C SER A 513 -12.08 1.22 -14.52
N SER A 514 -12.57 1.88 -15.57
CA SER A 514 -12.30 1.49 -16.97
C SER A 514 -10.83 1.61 -17.38
N THR A 515 -10.06 2.45 -16.70
CA THR A 515 -8.61 2.62 -16.88
C THR A 515 -7.78 1.54 -16.17
N HIS A 516 -8.39 0.61 -15.43
CA HIS A 516 -7.73 -0.59 -14.91
C HIS A 516 -7.44 -1.59 -16.06
N HIS A 517 -6.37 -2.38 -15.91
CA HIS A 517 -6.10 -3.51 -16.79
C HIS A 517 -7.33 -4.47 -16.85
N PRO A 518 -7.79 -4.93 -18.02
CA PRO A 518 -7.05 -4.97 -19.26
C PRO A 518 -7.25 -3.75 -20.14
N TRP A 519 -7.94 -2.67 -19.74
CA TRP A 519 -8.24 -1.51 -20.58
C TRP A 519 -9.23 -1.78 -21.73
N ASN A 520 -10.34 -2.45 -21.40
CA ASN A 520 -11.45 -2.58 -22.32
C ASN A 520 -12.32 -1.32 -22.30
N THR A 521 -12.62 -0.78 -23.47
CA THR A 521 -13.65 0.25 -23.64
C THR A 521 -15.02 -0.40 -23.83
N PRO A 522 -16.10 0.17 -23.27
CA PRO A 522 -17.46 -0.32 -23.52
C PRO A 522 -17.84 -0.16 -24.99
N GLU A 523 -18.53 -1.16 -25.57
CA GLU A 523 -18.94 -1.15 -26.99
C GLU A 523 -19.77 0.09 -27.38
N ALA A 524 -20.60 0.59 -26.45
CA ALA A 524 -21.41 1.79 -26.66
C ALA A 524 -20.57 3.07 -26.88
N SER A 525 -19.26 3.03 -26.57
CA SER A 525 -18.32 4.13 -26.81
C SER A 525 -17.92 4.27 -28.28
N GLY A 526 -18.27 3.30 -29.12
CA GLY A 526 -17.90 3.24 -30.53
C GLY A 526 -16.58 2.51 -30.77
N GLU A 527 -16.09 2.56 -32.01
CA GLU A 527 -14.83 1.93 -32.39
C GLU A 527 -13.63 2.60 -31.72
N ASN A 528 -12.67 1.79 -31.28
CA ASN A 528 -11.40 2.29 -30.74
C ASN A 528 -10.62 3.08 -31.80
N ILE A 529 -9.97 4.13 -31.33
CA ILE A 529 -9.07 4.94 -32.14
C ILE A 529 -7.67 4.33 -32.11
N ASP A 530 -7.02 4.31 -33.28
CA ASP A 530 -5.62 3.93 -33.40
C ASP A 530 -4.73 5.15 -33.14
N PHE A 531 -4.38 5.37 -31.88
CA PHE A 531 -3.40 6.38 -31.51
C PHE A 531 -1.99 5.96 -31.92
N LEU A 532 -1.68 4.66 -31.82
CA LEU A 532 -0.42 4.08 -32.28
C LEU A 532 -0.54 3.43 -33.66
N GLN A 533 0.57 3.32 -34.39
CA GLN A 533 0.62 2.63 -35.67
C GLN A 533 0.18 1.16 -35.54
N LYS A 534 -0.92 0.80 -36.22
CA LYS A 534 -1.40 -0.58 -36.30
C LYS A 534 -0.33 -1.50 -36.89
N SER A 535 -0.02 -2.58 -36.17
CA SER A 535 0.74 -3.71 -36.68
C SER A 535 -0.21 -4.72 -37.34
N LYS A 536 0.11 -5.17 -38.56
CA LYS A 536 -0.68 -6.21 -39.25
C LYS A 536 -0.52 -7.61 -38.64
N TRP A 537 0.49 -7.81 -37.79
CA TRP A 537 0.91 -9.13 -37.31
C TRP A 537 0.90 -9.26 -35.78
N ARG A 538 0.47 -8.23 -35.05
CA ARG A 538 0.37 -8.22 -33.59
C ARG A 538 -1.05 -7.86 -33.17
N SER A 539 -1.44 -8.33 -31.99
CA SER A 539 -2.65 -7.87 -31.31
C SER A 539 -2.60 -6.36 -31.06
N GLU A 540 -3.74 -5.78 -30.69
CA GLU A 540 -3.82 -4.37 -30.31
C GLU A 540 -2.81 -4.02 -29.21
N HIS A 541 -2.17 -2.86 -29.34
CA HIS A 541 -1.12 -2.42 -28.42
C HIS A 541 -1.71 -2.09 -27.04
N PRO A 542 -1.13 -2.57 -25.92
CA PRO A 542 -1.60 -2.25 -24.57
C PRO A 542 -1.75 -0.74 -24.32
N LEU A 543 -0.75 0.05 -24.69
CA LEU A 543 -0.82 1.51 -24.60
C LEU A 543 -1.98 2.11 -25.42
N ASN A 544 -2.30 1.57 -26.61
CA ASN A 544 -3.42 2.06 -27.41
C ASN A 544 -4.76 1.82 -26.70
N ARG A 545 -4.91 0.65 -26.08
CA ARG A 545 -6.12 0.30 -25.31
C ARG A 545 -6.26 1.19 -24.09
N TYR A 546 -5.18 1.42 -23.36
CA TYR A 546 -5.14 2.40 -22.26
C TYR A 546 -5.56 3.81 -22.70
N LEU A 547 -5.05 4.32 -23.82
CA LEU A 547 -5.44 5.66 -24.30
C LEU A 547 -6.93 5.73 -24.66
N ASN A 548 -7.51 4.66 -25.20
CA ASN A 548 -8.96 4.62 -25.46
C ASN A 548 -9.77 4.63 -24.16
N THR A 549 -9.33 3.94 -23.10
CA THR A 549 -10.02 4.00 -21.80
C THR A 549 -9.81 5.32 -21.08
N VAL A 550 -8.65 5.98 -21.24
CA VAL A 550 -8.43 7.37 -20.80
C VAL A 550 -9.43 8.31 -21.46
N LYS A 551 -9.65 8.19 -22.78
CA LYS A 551 -10.65 9.00 -23.49
C LYS A 551 -12.06 8.78 -22.96
N TYR A 552 -12.42 7.53 -22.70
CA TYR A 552 -13.71 7.17 -22.11
C TYR A 552 -13.86 7.76 -20.69
N GLY A 553 -12.82 7.62 -19.85
CA GLY A 553 -12.80 8.16 -18.49
C GLY A 553 -12.91 9.69 -18.46
N ASP A 554 -12.20 10.40 -19.34
CA ASP A 554 -12.30 11.86 -19.45
C ASP A 554 -13.73 12.30 -19.81
N ARG A 555 -14.39 11.60 -20.74
CA ARG A 555 -15.80 11.84 -21.06
C ARG A 555 -16.70 11.61 -19.85
N TRP A 556 -16.51 10.50 -19.13
CA TRP A 556 -17.31 10.19 -17.94
C TRP A 556 -17.17 11.25 -16.85
N ILE A 557 -15.95 11.75 -16.60
CA ILE A 557 -15.71 12.88 -15.70
C ILE A 557 -16.52 14.10 -16.14
N GLY A 558 -16.54 14.37 -17.45
CA GLY A 558 -17.38 15.42 -18.01
C GLY A 558 -18.87 15.21 -17.70
N GLU A 559 -19.38 13.99 -17.84
CA GLU A 559 -20.79 13.67 -17.52
C GLU A 559 -21.10 13.81 -16.01
N VAL A 560 -20.16 13.50 -15.11
CA VAL A 560 -20.33 13.73 -13.66
C VAL A 560 -20.46 15.22 -13.37
N MET A 561 -19.62 16.05 -13.98
CA MET A 561 -19.70 17.51 -13.86
C MET A 561 -21.01 18.05 -14.47
N ASP A 562 -21.45 17.48 -15.59
CA ASP A 562 -22.72 17.84 -16.24
C ASP A 562 -23.92 17.53 -15.34
N MET A 563 -23.93 16.40 -14.63
CA MET A 563 -24.99 16.11 -13.65
C MET A 563 -25.04 17.14 -12.50
N LEU A 564 -23.89 17.63 -12.04
CA LEU A 564 -23.84 18.70 -11.03
C LEU A 564 -24.39 20.03 -11.58
N ASP A 565 -24.05 20.40 -12.82
CA ASP A 565 -24.56 21.61 -13.49
C ASP A 565 -26.07 21.52 -13.75
N GLU A 566 -26.55 20.40 -14.30
CA GLU A 566 -27.96 20.15 -14.62
C GLU A 566 -28.86 20.25 -13.37
N LEU A 567 -28.34 19.84 -12.21
CA LEU A 567 -29.02 19.94 -10.92
C LEU A 567 -28.69 21.25 -10.18
N SER A 568 -27.95 22.18 -10.79
CA SER A 568 -27.55 23.46 -10.19
C SER A 568 -26.82 23.30 -8.85
N MET A 569 -25.97 22.28 -8.74
CA MET A 569 -25.15 21.96 -7.57
C MET A 569 -23.68 22.34 -7.76
N ALA A 570 -23.22 22.59 -8.99
CA ALA A 570 -21.81 22.84 -9.29
C ALA A 570 -21.21 24.04 -8.55
N ASP A 571 -21.99 25.12 -8.38
CA ASP A 571 -21.54 26.34 -7.67
C ASP A 571 -21.46 26.18 -6.15
N GLU A 572 -22.01 25.10 -5.59
CA GLU A 572 -22.01 24.78 -4.15
C GLU A 572 -21.24 23.49 -3.81
N THR A 573 -20.52 22.92 -4.77
CA THR A 573 -19.81 21.65 -4.64
C THR A 573 -18.30 21.83 -4.82
N LEU A 574 -17.53 21.39 -3.83
CA LEU A 574 -16.09 21.18 -4.00
C LEU A 574 -15.87 19.81 -4.66
N VAL A 575 -15.28 19.80 -5.86
CA VAL A 575 -14.92 18.56 -6.56
C VAL A 575 -13.42 18.33 -6.40
N VAL A 576 -13.04 17.24 -5.75
CA VAL A 576 -11.65 16.80 -5.60
C VAL A 576 -11.43 15.63 -6.54
N MET A 577 -10.35 15.65 -7.33
CA MET A 577 -9.98 14.51 -8.17
C MET A 577 -8.55 14.12 -7.87
N VAL A 578 -8.29 12.82 -7.72
CA VAL A 578 -6.98 12.27 -7.40
C VAL A 578 -6.79 10.95 -8.13
N GLY A 579 -5.65 10.75 -8.79
CA GLY A 579 -5.27 9.43 -9.29
C GLY A 579 -4.81 8.55 -8.15
N ASP A 580 -5.23 7.29 -8.15
CA ASP A 580 -4.77 6.31 -7.18
C ASP A 580 -3.33 5.87 -7.48
N HIS A 581 -3.03 5.52 -8.73
CA HIS A 581 -1.71 5.21 -9.24
C HIS A 581 -1.71 5.32 -10.78
N GLY A 582 -0.56 5.07 -11.41
CA GLY A 582 -0.46 4.99 -12.86
C GLY A 582 -0.11 3.58 -13.35
N TYR A 583 0.43 3.51 -14.57
CA TYR A 583 0.91 2.27 -15.17
C TYR A 583 2.12 2.54 -16.07
N THR A 584 3.14 1.69 -15.98
CA THR A 584 4.36 1.77 -16.79
C THR A 584 4.24 0.83 -17.98
N PHE A 585 4.42 1.36 -19.20
CA PHE A 585 4.34 0.58 -20.42
C PHE A 585 5.73 0.19 -20.96
N GLU A 586 5.74 -0.75 -21.91
CA GLU A 586 6.97 -1.31 -22.49
C GLU A 586 7.80 -0.28 -23.27
N GLU A 587 7.18 0.80 -23.75
CA GLU A 587 7.85 1.90 -24.43
C GLU A 587 8.72 2.75 -23.50
N GLU A 588 8.48 2.68 -22.20
CA GLU A 588 9.15 3.49 -21.18
C GLU A 588 10.19 2.68 -20.39
N SER A 589 9.86 1.42 -20.05
CA SER A 589 10.70 0.58 -19.21
C SER A 589 10.57 -0.91 -19.55
N ASN A 590 11.64 -1.66 -19.33
CA ASN A 590 11.62 -3.13 -19.43
C ASN A 590 10.65 -3.76 -18.41
N MET A 591 10.41 -3.10 -17.29
CA MET A 591 9.43 -3.51 -16.28
C MET A 591 8.12 -2.75 -16.51
N HIS A 592 7.17 -3.43 -17.16
CA HIS A 592 5.86 -2.88 -17.55
C HIS A 592 4.75 -3.51 -16.71
N SER A 593 4.68 -3.09 -15.45
CA SER A 593 3.71 -3.56 -14.45
C SER A 593 3.60 -2.54 -13.32
N THR A 594 2.54 -2.62 -12.53
CA THR A 594 2.46 -1.99 -11.20
C THR A 594 3.15 -2.82 -10.12
N PHE A 595 3.26 -4.14 -10.33
CA PHE A 595 3.83 -5.11 -9.40
C PHE A 595 5.31 -4.84 -9.19
N GLU A 596 5.68 -4.49 -7.95
CA GLU A 596 7.03 -4.25 -7.45
C GLU A 596 7.80 -3.17 -8.24
N ASN A 597 7.08 -2.32 -8.98
CA ASN A 597 7.67 -1.38 -9.93
C ASN A 597 7.54 0.07 -9.47
N GLY A 598 8.67 0.66 -9.05
CA GLY A 598 8.73 2.02 -8.54
C GLY A 598 8.90 3.12 -9.60
N HIS A 599 8.77 2.78 -10.89
CA HIS A 599 8.90 3.74 -11.99
C HIS A 599 7.94 4.93 -11.83
N ILE A 600 8.38 6.13 -12.21
CA ILE A 600 7.60 7.37 -12.03
C ILE A 600 6.19 7.31 -12.64
N SER A 601 6.02 6.62 -13.77
CA SER A 601 4.72 6.45 -14.43
C SER A 601 3.70 5.65 -13.62
N ASN A 602 4.13 4.89 -12.59
CA ASN A 602 3.21 4.26 -11.64
C ASN A 602 2.85 5.17 -10.45
N ILE A 603 3.65 6.19 -10.15
CA ILE A 603 3.54 6.93 -8.87
C ILE A 603 3.03 8.36 -9.07
N GLN A 604 3.37 9.01 -10.18
CA GLN A 604 2.94 10.38 -10.44
C GLN A 604 1.50 10.42 -10.96
N VAL A 605 0.62 11.05 -10.18
CA VAL A 605 -0.85 11.04 -10.38
C VAL A 605 -1.41 12.47 -10.48
N PRO A 606 -2.59 12.68 -11.09
CA PRO A 606 -3.31 13.94 -10.95
C PRO A 606 -3.78 14.17 -9.51
N LEU A 607 -3.82 15.43 -9.08
CA LEU A 607 -4.48 15.87 -7.86
C LEU A 607 -4.97 17.31 -8.05
N LEU A 608 -6.28 17.53 -7.94
CA LEU A 608 -6.87 18.86 -8.03
C LEU A 608 -8.10 19.05 -7.11
N PHE A 609 -8.37 20.31 -6.80
CA PHE A 609 -9.52 20.82 -6.06
C PHE A 609 -10.21 21.84 -6.94
N TYR A 610 -11.37 21.49 -7.48
CA TYR A 610 -12.17 22.32 -8.35
C TYR A 610 -13.35 22.91 -7.59
N HIS A 611 -13.52 24.22 -7.71
CA HIS A 611 -14.73 24.94 -7.35
C HIS A 611 -14.79 26.20 -8.24
N PRO A 612 -15.93 26.52 -8.88
CA PRO A 612 -16.01 27.61 -9.86
C PRO A 612 -15.67 28.98 -9.25
N SER A 613 -15.95 29.20 -7.97
CA SER A 613 -15.59 30.44 -7.24
C SER A 613 -14.15 30.51 -6.70
N LEU A 614 -13.36 29.43 -6.79
CA LEU A 614 -11.95 29.44 -6.38
C LEU A 614 -11.04 29.92 -7.52
N PRO A 615 -9.94 30.63 -7.20
CA PRO A 615 -8.99 31.08 -8.19
C PRO A 615 -8.24 29.88 -8.76
N ARG A 616 -7.83 29.98 -10.03
CA ARG A 616 -7.01 28.95 -10.65
C ARG A 616 -5.56 29.07 -10.18
N ILE A 617 -5.02 28.03 -9.55
CA ILE A 617 -3.66 27.99 -9.01
C ILE A 617 -2.96 26.70 -9.44
N GLN A 618 -1.76 26.83 -10.01
CA GLN A 618 -0.88 25.70 -10.33
C GLN A 618 0.17 25.57 -9.21
N LEU A 619 0.08 24.50 -8.43
CA LEU A 619 1.00 24.22 -7.33
C LEU A 619 2.15 23.33 -7.82
N GLY A 620 3.31 23.95 -8.06
CA GLY A 620 4.56 23.26 -8.43
C GLY A 620 5.24 22.57 -7.25
N ILE A 621 4.51 21.74 -6.51
CA ILE A 621 4.96 21.09 -5.27
C ILE A 621 4.83 19.56 -5.37
N ASN A 622 5.62 18.86 -4.56
CA ASN A 622 5.52 17.42 -4.40
C ASN A 622 4.68 17.08 -3.16
N ALA A 623 3.37 16.89 -3.36
CA ALA A 623 2.42 16.52 -2.32
C ALA A 623 1.85 15.12 -2.55
N THR A 624 1.21 14.55 -1.53
CA THR A 624 0.54 13.24 -1.61
C THR A 624 -0.93 13.36 -1.25
N SER A 625 -1.68 12.27 -1.41
CA SER A 625 -3.09 12.19 -1.01
C SER A 625 -3.34 12.51 0.46
N LEU A 626 -2.32 12.41 1.33
CA LEU A 626 -2.41 12.81 2.75
C LEU A 626 -2.81 14.28 2.94
N SER A 627 -2.51 15.13 1.94
CA SER A 627 -2.87 16.55 1.97
C SER A 627 -4.36 16.80 1.69
N ILE A 628 -5.11 15.79 1.21
CA ILE A 628 -6.50 15.98 0.77
C ILE A 628 -7.43 16.34 1.92
N LEU A 629 -7.49 15.47 2.93
CA LEU A 629 -8.39 15.66 4.07
C LEU A 629 -8.12 16.99 4.80
N PRO A 630 -6.89 17.33 5.23
CA PRO A 630 -6.65 18.61 5.89
C PRO A 630 -6.97 19.81 4.98
N THR A 631 -6.76 19.71 3.66
CA THR A 631 -7.16 20.77 2.71
C THR A 631 -8.67 20.95 2.63
N ILE A 632 -9.45 19.86 2.61
CA ILE A 632 -10.93 19.93 2.62
C ILE A 632 -11.39 20.62 3.91
N LEU A 633 -10.86 20.23 5.07
CA LEU A 633 -11.22 20.86 6.35
C LEU A 633 -10.84 22.34 6.38
N ASP A 634 -9.64 22.70 5.91
CA ASP A 634 -9.16 24.09 5.86
C ASP A 634 -9.99 24.95 4.91
N LEU A 635 -10.40 24.41 3.76
CA LEU A 635 -11.35 25.08 2.85
C LEU A 635 -12.72 25.27 3.49
N LEU A 636 -13.27 24.26 4.17
CA LEU A 636 -14.57 24.36 4.85
C LEU A 636 -14.56 25.43 5.97
N VAL A 637 -13.45 25.51 6.72
CA VAL A 637 -13.23 26.54 7.74
C VAL A 637 -13.07 27.92 7.11
N ALA A 638 -12.16 28.07 6.15
CA ALA A 638 -11.81 29.35 5.53
C ALA A 638 -12.98 29.96 4.74
N SER A 639 -13.83 29.13 4.13
CA SER A 639 -15.04 29.56 3.42
C SER A 639 -16.25 29.82 4.32
N SER A 640 -16.12 29.64 5.65
CA SER A 640 -17.25 29.76 6.59
C SER A 640 -18.44 28.85 6.22
N SER A 641 -18.14 27.67 5.66
CA SER A 641 -19.11 26.66 5.21
C SER A 641 -19.54 25.68 6.32
N LEU A 642 -19.17 25.99 7.57
CA LEU A 642 -19.48 25.23 8.77
C LEU A 642 -20.18 26.13 9.78
N ASN A 643 -21.08 25.56 10.59
CA ASN A 643 -21.59 26.24 11.78
C ASN A 643 -20.48 26.35 12.85
N THR A 644 -20.72 27.09 13.92
CA THR A 644 -19.72 27.36 14.97
C THR A 644 -19.11 26.10 15.58
N GLN A 645 -19.91 25.07 15.86
CA GLN A 645 -19.44 23.85 16.52
C GLN A 645 -18.63 22.97 15.56
N ASP A 646 -19.11 22.78 14.33
CA ASP A 646 -18.40 22.03 13.30
C ASP A 646 -17.09 22.73 12.91
N LEU A 647 -17.09 24.07 12.88
CA LEU A 647 -15.89 24.88 12.65
C LEU A 647 -14.86 24.63 13.74
N ASP A 648 -15.27 24.58 15.01
CA ASP A 648 -14.35 24.31 16.11
C ASP A 648 -13.71 22.92 15.98
N ILE A 649 -14.50 21.89 15.69
CA ILE A 649 -14.02 20.53 15.47
C ILE A 649 -13.07 20.46 14.28
N ALA A 650 -13.47 20.95 13.11
CA ALA A 650 -12.65 20.94 11.90
C ALA A 650 -11.31 21.65 12.11
N SER A 651 -11.34 22.80 12.78
CA SER A 651 -10.14 23.58 13.11
C SER A 651 -9.22 22.85 14.09
N ASN A 652 -9.73 22.02 15.00
CA ASN A 652 -8.90 21.20 15.89
C ASN A 652 -8.34 19.97 15.16
N LEU A 653 -9.17 19.34 14.31
CA LEU A 653 -8.82 18.12 13.60
C LEU A 653 -7.78 18.32 12.50
N MET A 654 -7.79 19.46 11.79
CA MET A 654 -6.77 19.72 10.76
C MET A 654 -5.33 19.67 11.31
N HIS A 655 -5.11 20.08 12.56
CA HIS A 655 -3.79 19.97 13.21
C HIS A 655 -3.41 18.53 13.59
N GLN A 656 -4.31 17.56 13.43
CA GLN A 656 -4.05 16.17 13.80
C GLN A 656 -3.46 15.34 12.65
N TYR A 657 -3.56 15.80 11.42
CA TYR A 657 -3.09 15.06 10.25
C TYR A 657 -1.61 15.30 9.96
N GLU A 658 -1.01 14.31 9.31
CA GLU A 658 0.37 14.35 8.83
C GLU A 658 0.50 15.27 7.61
N GLY A 659 -0.49 15.24 6.71
CA GLY A 659 -0.51 16.03 5.48
C GLY A 659 -0.65 17.54 5.72
N GLN A 660 -0.05 18.32 4.83
CA GLN A 660 -0.14 19.77 4.84
C GLN A 660 -1.41 20.26 4.12
N SER A 661 -1.93 21.43 4.51
CA SER A 661 -3.00 22.08 3.77
C SER A 661 -2.47 22.69 2.47
N LEU A 662 -3.15 22.46 1.35
CA LEU A 662 -2.73 22.96 0.03
C LEU A 662 -3.23 24.38 -0.27
N ILE A 663 -4.05 24.96 0.62
CA ILE A 663 -4.46 26.38 0.52
C ILE A 663 -3.51 27.34 1.25
N ARG A 664 -2.38 26.83 1.73
CA ARG A 664 -1.31 27.57 2.42
C ARG A 664 0.03 27.28 1.73
N PRO A 665 1.05 28.14 1.89
CA PRO A 665 2.39 27.84 1.39
C PRO A 665 2.88 26.46 1.88
N PHE A 666 3.27 25.60 0.93
CA PHE A 666 3.77 24.27 1.25
C PHE A 666 5.20 24.35 1.78
N VAL A 667 5.47 23.63 2.87
CA VAL A 667 6.77 23.63 3.55
C VAL A 667 7.49 22.32 3.22
N ALA A 668 8.41 22.37 2.26
CA ALA A 668 9.17 21.20 1.83
C ALA A 668 10.24 20.76 2.84
N GLN A 669 10.74 21.70 3.65
CA GLN A 669 11.76 21.44 4.68
C GLN A 669 11.55 22.41 5.86
N LYS A 670 11.72 21.92 7.10
CA LYS A 670 11.66 22.73 8.31
C LYS A 670 12.62 22.20 9.38
N HIS A 671 13.52 23.05 9.89
CA HIS A 671 14.47 22.68 10.94
C HIS A 671 15.27 21.40 10.62
N GLY A 672 15.80 21.29 9.40
CA GLY A 672 16.55 20.12 8.93
C GLY A 672 15.68 18.94 8.47
N ARG A 673 14.42 18.81 8.94
CA ARG A 673 13.48 17.78 8.49
C ARG A 673 12.97 18.07 7.10
N GLN A 674 12.78 17.01 6.33
CA GLN A 674 12.23 17.06 5.00
C GLN A 674 10.79 16.52 4.99
N GLN A 675 9.95 17.04 4.10
CA GLN A 675 8.66 16.42 3.82
C GLN A 675 8.90 15.18 2.95
N TRP A 676 8.89 14.01 3.57
CA TRP A 676 9.07 12.74 2.90
C TRP A 676 7.77 12.26 2.25
N ASN A 677 7.93 11.61 1.10
CA ASN A 677 6.86 10.96 0.36
C ASN A 677 7.27 9.49 0.19
N VAL A 678 6.57 8.59 0.88
CA VAL A 678 6.80 7.15 0.84
C VAL A 678 5.63 6.47 0.14
N ALA A 679 5.92 5.55 -0.77
CA ALA A 679 4.93 4.77 -1.49
C ALA A 679 5.21 3.27 -1.39
N VAL A 680 4.19 2.48 -1.06
CA VAL A 680 4.28 1.01 -1.10
C VAL A 680 3.98 0.50 -2.49
N LEU A 681 4.83 -0.39 -3.00
CA LEU A 681 4.69 -0.91 -4.36
C LEU A 681 3.89 -2.22 -4.36
N ASN A 682 2.90 -2.32 -5.24
CA ASN A 682 1.99 -3.45 -5.41
C ASN A 682 2.76 -4.79 -5.41
N ALA A 683 2.35 -5.82 -4.65
CA ALA A 683 1.12 -5.91 -3.86
C ALA A 683 1.16 -5.16 -2.52
N GLY A 684 2.33 -4.68 -2.09
CA GLY A 684 2.51 -3.76 -0.96
C GLY A 684 3.65 -4.14 -0.01
N GLY A 685 4.05 -5.41 0.03
CA GLY A 685 5.00 -5.92 1.03
C GLY A 685 6.46 -5.93 0.61
N ALA A 686 6.77 -5.89 -0.69
CA ALA A 686 8.10 -6.23 -1.17
C ALA A 686 9.09 -5.05 -1.28
N PHE A 687 8.63 -3.90 -1.80
CA PHE A 687 9.46 -2.74 -2.12
C PHE A 687 8.79 -1.43 -1.72
N LEU A 688 9.61 -0.40 -1.46
CA LEU A 688 9.18 1.00 -1.29
C LEU A 688 9.75 1.89 -2.37
N SER A 689 9.02 2.96 -2.68
CA SER A 689 9.61 4.18 -3.20
C SER A 689 9.66 5.25 -2.11
N VAL A 690 10.82 5.86 -1.91
CA VAL A 690 11.06 6.97 -0.98
C VAL A 690 11.52 8.18 -1.79
N SER A 691 10.92 9.33 -1.53
CA SER A 691 11.28 10.61 -2.13
C SER A 691 11.02 11.75 -1.14
N SER A 692 11.39 12.97 -1.52
CA SER A 692 11.20 14.15 -0.68
C SER A 692 10.67 15.32 -1.51
N ALA A 693 9.94 16.22 -0.87
CA ALA A 693 9.59 17.50 -1.49
C ALA A 693 10.77 18.49 -1.45
N ALA A 694 11.79 18.26 -0.63
CA ALA A 694 12.94 19.16 -0.47
C ALA A 694 13.97 19.02 -1.59
N VAL A 695 14.06 17.84 -2.21
CA VAL A 695 15.06 17.51 -3.24
C VAL A 695 14.44 16.68 -4.37
N PRO A 696 14.97 16.71 -5.60
CA PRO A 696 14.38 15.99 -6.74
C PRO A 696 14.75 14.50 -6.79
N PHE A 697 15.25 13.93 -5.69
CA PHE A 697 15.78 12.57 -5.65
C PHE A 697 14.70 11.55 -5.29
N ARG A 698 14.83 10.35 -5.86
CA ARG A 698 14.00 9.19 -5.52
C ARG A 698 14.88 7.96 -5.32
N LEU A 699 14.48 7.14 -4.36
CA LEU A 699 15.07 5.84 -4.07
C LEU A 699 13.94 4.79 -4.12
N VAL A 700 14.14 3.73 -4.89
CA VAL A 700 13.35 2.51 -4.76
C VAL A 700 14.23 1.48 -4.07
N LEU A 701 13.72 0.86 -3.00
CA LEU A 701 14.48 -0.06 -2.17
C LEU A 701 13.67 -1.32 -1.80
N PRO A 702 14.34 -2.48 -1.66
CA PRO A 702 13.73 -3.69 -1.14
C PRO A 702 13.45 -3.60 0.37
N ILE A 703 12.31 -4.15 0.81
CA ILE A 703 11.95 -4.33 2.24
C ILE A 703 12.07 -5.80 2.64
N CYS A 704 11.43 -6.66 1.83
CA CYS A 704 11.12 -8.05 2.17
C CYS A 704 11.76 -9.04 1.18
N ARG A 705 11.77 -8.67 -0.10
CA ARG A 705 12.40 -9.45 -1.17
C ARG A 705 13.74 -8.86 -1.51
N SER A 706 14.71 -9.72 -1.81
CA SER A 706 15.99 -9.27 -2.35
C SER A 706 15.78 -8.61 -3.71
N GLY A 707 16.35 -7.43 -3.91
CA GLY A 707 16.19 -6.67 -5.15
C GLY A 707 17.29 -5.62 -5.32
N VAL A 708 17.17 -4.82 -6.38
CA VAL A 708 18.09 -3.71 -6.64
C VAL A 708 17.62 -2.44 -5.97
N TYR A 709 18.56 -1.67 -5.44
CA TYR A 709 18.34 -0.28 -5.08
C TYR A 709 18.42 0.55 -6.35
N ARG A 710 17.41 1.38 -6.60
CA ARG A 710 17.32 2.21 -7.80
C ARG A 710 17.19 3.67 -7.42
N PHE A 711 18.14 4.49 -7.88
CA PHE A 711 18.15 5.94 -7.69
C PHE A 711 17.84 6.68 -8.99
N THR A 712 17.09 7.77 -8.87
CA THR A 712 16.81 8.72 -9.95
C THR A 712 16.84 10.16 -9.45
N ASP A 713 17.26 11.08 -10.32
CA ASP A 713 17.13 12.53 -10.13
C ASP A 713 16.07 13.03 -11.11
N THR A 714 14.86 13.26 -10.60
CA THR A 714 13.68 13.63 -11.41
C THR A 714 13.80 15.01 -12.05
N LYS A 715 14.74 15.85 -11.63
CA LYS A 715 15.01 17.13 -12.29
C LYS A 715 15.84 16.95 -13.56
N GLN A 716 16.79 16.02 -13.55
CA GLN A 716 17.64 15.71 -14.70
C GLN A 716 17.03 14.65 -15.62
N ASP A 717 16.34 13.67 -15.03
CA ASP A 717 15.71 12.55 -15.70
C ASP A 717 14.25 12.40 -15.22
N PRO A 718 13.35 13.32 -15.61
CA PRO A 718 11.95 13.33 -15.15
C PRO A 718 11.12 12.13 -15.60
N LYS A 719 11.66 11.32 -16.54
CA LYS A 719 11.02 10.11 -17.06
C LYS A 719 11.73 8.84 -16.61
N GLU A 720 12.78 8.99 -15.80
CA GLU A 720 13.54 7.90 -15.21
C GLU A 720 14.09 6.87 -16.21
N ALA A 721 14.42 7.34 -17.40
CA ALA A 721 14.95 6.51 -18.47
C ALA A 721 16.39 6.02 -18.21
N SER A 722 17.11 6.64 -17.27
CA SER A 722 18.52 6.38 -16.96
C SER A 722 18.76 6.30 -15.46
N ALA A 723 18.03 5.39 -14.80
CA ALA A 723 18.20 5.14 -13.38
C ALA A 723 19.57 4.50 -13.05
N ILE A 724 20.09 4.82 -11.86
CA ILE A 724 21.31 4.21 -11.32
C ILE A 724 20.90 3.09 -10.38
N GLU A 725 21.23 1.86 -10.76
CA GLU A 725 20.90 0.67 -9.99
C GLU A 725 22.14 0.01 -9.40
N GLU A 726 22.03 -0.47 -8.18
CA GLU A 726 23.06 -1.23 -7.46
C GLU A 726 22.42 -2.25 -6.49
N ILE A 727 23.20 -3.23 -6.05
CA ILE A 727 22.72 -4.34 -5.20
C ILE A 727 22.67 -4.00 -3.70
N SER A 728 23.21 -2.86 -3.29
CA SER A 728 23.18 -2.38 -1.91
C SER A 728 23.22 -0.86 -1.84
N ILE A 729 22.74 -0.29 -0.75
CA ILE A 729 22.79 1.17 -0.54
C ILE A 729 24.23 1.71 -0.50
N SER A 730 25.18 0.94 0.04
CA SER A 730 26.59 1.33 0.12
C SER A 730 27.26 1.35 -1.25
N ALA A 731 26.94 0.39 -2.13
CA ALA A 731 27.38 0.38 -3.51
C ALA A 731 26.76 1.55 -4.29
N LEU A 732 25.46 1.80 -4.10
CA LEU A 732 24.76 2.91 -4.72
C LEU A 732 25.38 4.26 -4.34
N ALA A 733 25.56 4.52 -3.05
CA ALA A 733 26.18 5.74 -2.55
C ALA A 733 27.62 5.89 -3.05
N LYS A 734 28.39 4.80 -3.15
CA LYS A 734 29.75 4.82 -3.73
C LYS A 734 29.71 5.25 -5.20
N LYS A 735 28.85 4.63 -6.02
CA LYS A 735 28.69 4.96 -7.44
C LYS A 735 28.27 6.42 -7.66
N LEU A 736 27.34 6.91 -6.85
CA LEU A 736 26.93 8.32 -6.88
C LEU A 736 28.11 9.26 -6.58
N ARG A 737 28.99 8.92 -5.63
CA ARG A 737 30.23 9.70 -5.36
C ARG A 737 31.21 9.64 -6.53
N GLU A 738 31.35 8.50 -7.19
CA GLU A 738 32.20 8.33 -8.38
C GLU A 738 31.70 9.17 -9.57
N GLU A 739 30.39 9.40 -9.66
CA GLU A 739 29.76 10.32 -10.62
C GLU A 739 29.70 11.79 -10.13
N PHE A 740 30.43 12.13 -9.06
CA PHE A 740 30.47 13.47 -8.45
C PHE A 740 29.11 13.98 -7.91
N ARG A 741 28.18 13.09 -7.60
CA ARG A 741 26.85 13.39 -7.01
C ARG A 741 26.87 13.23 -5.48
N TYR A 742 27.68 14.03 -4.78
CA TYR A 742 27.90 13.87 -3.33
C TYR A 742 26.65 14.06 -2.46
N GLU A 743 25.81 15.05 -2.80
CA GLU A 743 24.55 15.30 -2.07
C GLU A 743 23.59 14.12 -2.21
N ALA A 744 23.38 13.63 -3.45
CA ALA A 744 22.58 12.45 -3.70
C ALA A 744 23.12 11.21 -2.97
N ALA A 745 24.45 11.02 -2.95
CA ALA A 745 25.08 9.92 -2.25
C ALA A 745 24.84 9.94 -0.73
N GLN A 746 24.76 11.12 -0.12
CA GLN A 746 24.40 11.26 1.29
C GLN A 746 22.89 11.05 1.49
N TRP A 747 22.08 11.65 0.63
CA TRP A 747 20.63 11.58 0.72
C TRP A 747 20.09 10.16 0.58
N VAL A 748 20.64 9.31 -0.30
CA VAL A 748 20.14 7.93 -0.44
C VAL A 748 20.35 7.09 0.83
N ILE A 749 21.41 7.37 1.59
CA ILE A 749 21.66 6.70 2.88
C ILE A 749 20.57 7.12 3.88
N GLU A 750 20.32 8.43 3.98
CA GLU A 750 19.25 8.98 4.84
C GLU A 750 17.87 8.44 4.44
N ALA A 751 17.57 8.40 3.13
CA ALA A 751 16.31 7.91 2.58
C ALA A 751 16.08 6.42 2.87
N GLU A 752 17.14 5.60 2.87
CA GLU A 752 17.05 4.19 3.26
C GLU A 752 16.69 4.04 4.74
N GLU A 753 17.34 4.81 5.62
CA GLU A 753 17.08 4.79 7.06
C GLU A 753 15.65 5.25 7.38
N VAL A 754 15.19 6.35 6.75
CA VAL A 754 13.80 6.82 6.85
C VAL A 754 12.82 5.77 6.34
N GLY A 755 13.07 5.17 5.18
CA GLY A 755 12.21 4.14 4.60
C GLY A 755 12.07 2.91 5.49
N LYS A 756 13.18 2.42 6.07
CA LYS A 756 13.17 1.26 6.98
C LYS A 756 12.48 1.56 8.31
N TRP A 757 12.74 2.74 8.90
CA TRP A 757 12.00 3.17 10.09
C TRP A 757 10.50 3.26 9.79
N TRP A 758 10.15 3.87 8.65
CA TRP A 758 8.76 4.05 8.24
C TRP A 758 8.02 2.71 8.18
N VAL A 759 8.64 1.65 7.66
CA VAL A 759 8.02 0.31 7.65
C VAL A 759 7.64 -0.17 9.05
N LEU A 760 8.54 0.00 10.01
CA LEU A 760 8.32 -0.42 11.40
C LEU A 760 7.26 0.46 12.07
N GLU A 761 7.33 1.76 11.84
CA GLU A 761 6.38 2.73 12.37
C GLU A 761 4.96 2.46 11.86
N GLN A 762 4.80 2.18 10.57
CA GLN A 762 3.49 1.85 10.01
C GLN A 762 2.89 0.60 10.65
N ARG A 763 3.70 -0.44 10.90
CA ARG A 763 3.25 -1.64 11.62
C ARG A 763 2.75 -1.30 13.02
N LEU A 764 3.46 -0.42 13.75
CA LEU A 764 3.03 0.05 15.07
C LEU A 764 1.72 0.84 15.00
N ARG A 765 1.60 1.80 14.08
CA ARG A 765 0.40 2.64 13.90
C ARG A 765 -0.85 1.82 13.57
N TRP A 766 -0.69 0.77 12.76
CA TRP A 766 -1.77 -0.14 12.40
C TRP A 766 -1.96 -1.30 13.40
N GLY A 767 -1.13 -1.41 14.44
CA GLY A 767 -1.19 -2.53 15.39
C GLY A 767 -0.90 -3.90 14.77
N TYR A 768 -0.15 -3.94 13.67
CA TYR A 768 0.03 -5.14 12.84
C TYR A 768 1.37 -5.84 13.07
N ASP A 769 1.32 -7.11 13.48
CA ASP A 769 2.49 -7.95 13.77
C ASP A 769 2.70 -9.14 12.81
N GLY A 770 1.85 -9.28 11.79
CA GLY A 770 1.94 -10.35 10.79
C GLY A 770 3.04 -10.16 9.75
N ALA A 771 3.16 -11.13 8.83
CA ALA A 771 4.16 -11.09 7.77
C ALA A 771 3.80 -10.11 6.64
N SER A 772 4.80 -9.42 6.08
CA SER A 772 4.59 -8.50 4.95
C SER A 772 4.11 -9.21 3.69
N LEU A 773 4.73 -10.34 3.35
CA LEU A 773 4.39 -11.09 2.15
C LEU A 773 3.18 -11.99 2.37
N GLN A 774 2.31 -12.08 1.37
CA GLN A 774 1.11 -12.91 1.40
C GLN A 774 1.42 -14.38 1.74
N ASP A 775 2.45 -14.95 1.09
CA ASP A 775 2.81 -16.36 1.20
C ASP A 775 3.34 -16.77 2.59
N ASP A 776 3.73 -15.78 3.40
CA ASP A 776 4.31 -15.97 4.74
C ASP A 776 3.26 -15.82 5.86
N ARG A 777 2.00 -15.50 5.53
CA ARG A 777 0.92 -15.30 6.53
C ARG A 777 0.21 -16.59 6.89
N ASN A 778 -0.48 -16.59 8.03
CA ASN A 778 -1.30 -17.74 8.40
C ASN A 778 -2.50 -17.87 7.43
N PRO A 779 -2.99 -19.09 7.14
CA PRO A 779 -4.13 -19.28 6.25
C PRO A 779 -5.41 -18.55 6.69
N GLU A 780 -5.62 -18.36 8.00
CA GLU A 780 -6.75 -17.59 8.54
C GLU A 780 -6.63 -16.10 8.18
N ASP A 781 -5.41 -15.57 8.26
CA ASP A 781 -5.11 -14.21 7.81
C ASP A 781 -5.39 -14.09 6.31
N MET A 782 -5.29 -15.17 5.53
CA MET A 782 -5.49 -15.17 4.08
C MET A 782 -6.95 -15.25 3.59
N TYR A 783 -7.92 -15.43 4.48
CA TYR A 783 -9.32 -15.66 4.08
C TYR A 783 -9.92 -14.44 3.33
N GLY A 784 -10.38 -14.65 2.10
CA GLY A 784 -11.03 -13.62 1.26
C GLY A 784 -10.09 -12.58 0.61
N MET A 785 -8.80 -12.54 0.94
CA MET A 785 -7.85 -11.65 0.26
C MET A 785 -7.64 -12.07 -1.20
N GLY A 786 -7.73 -11.12 -2.12
CA GLY A 786 -7.62 -11.38 -3.56
C GLY A 786 -8.71 -12.31 -4.13
N LYS A 787 -9.92 -12.28 -3.56
CA LYS A 787 -11.06 -13.05 -4.07
C LYS A 787 -12.23 -12.14 -4.37
N THR A 788 -13.07 -12.54 -5.31
CA THR A 788 -14.41 -11.97 -5.53
C THR A 788 -15.39 -13.14 -5.42
N THR A 789 -16.19 -13.23 -4.36
CA THR A 789 -17.23 -14.27 -4.13
C THR A 789 -16.84 -15.69 -4.60
N ASP A 790 -16.15 -16.44 -3.75
CA ASP A 790 -15.75 -17.84 -3.97
C ASP A 790 -14.92 -18.14 -5.25
N ARG A 791 -14.44 -17.12 -5.96
CA ARG A 791 -13.49 -17.24 -7.06
C ARG A 791 -12.27 -16.36 -6.82
N HIS A 792 -11.09 -16.88 -7.15
CA HIS A 792 -9.88 -16.06 -7.13
C HIS A 792 -9.91 -15.02 -8.26
N TRP A 793 -9.23 -13.89 -8.07
CA TRP A 793 -9.20 -12.80 -9.06
C TRP A 793 -8.64 -13.19 -10.43
N TRP A 794 -7.86 -14.27 -10.53
CA TRP A 794 -7.38 -14.81 -11.81
C TRP A 794 -8.37 -15.80 -12.45
N GLU A 795 -9.47 -16.13 -11.77
CA GLU A 795 -10.56 -16.99 -12.25
C GLU A 795 -11.77 -16.19 -12.76
N THR A 796 -11.72 -14.86 -12.62
CA THR A 796 -12.60 -13.86 -13.27
C THR A 796 -11.91 -13.30 -14.49
#